data_AF-A0A9R0YFR3-F1
#
_entry.id   AF-A0A9R0YFR3-F1
#
_cell.length_a   1.000
_cell.length_b   1.000
_cell.length_c   1.000
_cell.angle_alpha   90.00
_cell.angle_beta   90.00
_cell.angle_gamma   90.00
#
_symmetry.space_group_name_H-M   'P 1'
#
loop_
_entity.id
_entity.type
_entity.pdbx_description
1 polymer ?
#
loop_
_entity_poly.entity_id
_entity_poly.type
_entity_poly.pdbx_seq_one_letter_code
_entity_poly.pdbx_strand_id
1 'polypeptide(L)'
;MHIMTVEGIGDRRRGLHPVQERLAEAHGSQFGFCTPGFVMSMYALLRSSKYPPTKEQIEDNLAGNLCRCTGYRPIIDAFGVFAKTDDSFYTASLSENVNGQAICPSTGKPCSCRNETDVDANESSLLSLVKTYLPSSYNETDGNAYNEKELIFPPELQLRKIMPLKLNGLNGIRWYRPLKLEQLLQLKSCYPDAKLIIGNSEVGVETKFKNAQYKVMISIMHVPELQTLKMEEEGIRIGSAVKLAWLQMFLKKVIAERGSHQTSSCQAILRQLKWFAGTQIRNVASVGGNICTASPISDLNPVWMATGAKFQIIDVNNNVRTTIAKDFFLGYHKVDLKDDEILLSVILPWTRPFEYVKEFKQAHRRQDDIALVNAGMRVHITEAEGSWIVSDVSIVYGGVAAVPLTDGKTESLLVGNKMDYGLLDEAFNLLKEDTPLAENAPGGMVEFRSSLTLSFFFKIFLYVTHEMNTKGLSKEGLYVASMSAIQSYTRPFTIGTQGYELVQQGTVVGQPMVPLSATLQVTAEAEYVDDTPTPPNTLHAALVLSKEAHARILSIDDSVAKCSPGFAGLFLSKDVPGANSIGPIRFLHKKNIGPIIHDGEVFASDVVTCVGQIIGIVVADTHDNAKAAANKVNIKYSKLPAILSIEEAIKASSFHPHTTRCLSKGDVELCFASNTCDKVIEGEVLVGGQEHFYMEPQCTLVWPVDSGNEIHMISSTQAPHTHQMYVANVLGLPLSKVVCKTKRIGGGFGGKETRSVIFAAAASVAAYCLRRPVKIVLDRDVDMMTTGQRHGFLGKYKVGFTNDGKILALDLEI
;
A
#
# COMPACT_ATOMS: atom_id res chain seq x y z
N MET A 1 -27.13 6.59 0.30
CA MET A 1 -26.04 5.80 -0.33
C MET A 1 -26.52 4.36 -0.37
N HIS A 2 -26.29 3.65 -1.47
CA HIS A 2 -26.45 2.20 -1.52
C HIS A 2 -25.07 1.59 -1.27
N ILE A 3 -24.94 0.69 -0.30
CA ILE A 3 -23.71 -0.03 0.00
C ILE A 3 -23.93 -1.47 -0.46
N MET A 4 -22.99 -2.00 -1.23
CA MET A 4 -22.99 -3.39 -1.67
C MET A 4 -21.69 -4.02 -1.17
N THR A 5 -21.82 -5.19 -0.56
CA THR A 5 -20.71 -6.02 -0.09
C THR A 5 -20.67 -7.33 -0.88
N VAL A 6 -19.69 -8.17 -0.61
CA VAL A 6 -19.46 -9.42 -1.36
C VAL A 6 -20.60 -10.43 -1.18
N GLU A 7 -21.22 -10.46 -0.01
CA GLU A 7 -22.40 -11.24 0.32
C GLU A 7 -23.62 -10.74 -0.47
N GLY A 8 -23.66 -9.46 -0.85
CA GLY A 8 -24.76 -8.90 -1.63
C GLY A 8 -24.85 -9.50 -3.04
N ILE A 9 -23.69 -9.67 -3.70
CA ILE A 9 -23.63 -10.05 -5.13
C ILE A 9 -23.82 -11.55 -5.40
N GLY A 10 -23.58 -12.42 -4.42
CA GLY A 10 -23.74 -13.87 -4.56
C GLY A 10 -23.27 -14.64 -3.32
N ASP A 11 -23.86 -15.82 -3.10
CA ASP A 11 -23.57 -16.71 -1.97
C ASP A 11 -23.82 -18.18 -2.34
N ARG A 12 -23.44 -19.14 -1.48
CA ARG A 12 -23.61 -20.58 -1.75
C ARG A 12 -25.05 -21.09 -1.85
N ARG A 13 -26.06 -20.29 -1.54
CA ARG A 13 -27.49 -20.64 -1.61
C ARG A 13 -28.18 -20.04 -2.84
N ARG A 14 -27.84 -18.81 -3.20
CA ARG A 14 -28.34 -18.09 -4.39
C ARG A 14 -27.53 -18.38 -5.66
N GLY A 15 -26.30 -18.86 -5.51
CA GLY A 15 -25.35 -19.00 -6.60
C GLY A 15 -24.25 -17.95 -6.53
N LEU A 16 -23.12 -18.26 -7.15
CA LEU A 16 -21.98 -17.35 -7.24
C LEU A 16 -22.19 -16.33 -8.35
N HIS A 17 -21.81 -15.08 -8.09
CA HIS A 17 -21.58 -14.12 -9.15
C HIS A 17 -20.42 -14.59 -10.04
N PRO A 18 -20.40 -14.37 -11.38
CA PRO A 18 -19.32 -14.81 -12.25
C PRO A 18 -17.91 -14.37 -11.80
N VAL A 19 -17.79 -13.19 -11.19
CA VAL A 19 -16.53 -12.71 -10.59
C VAL A 19 -16.07 -13.57 -9.40
N GLN A 20 -17.01 -14.07 -8.58
CA GLN A 20 -16.73 -14.98 -7.47
C GLN A 20 -16.34 -16.36 -8.00
N GLU A 21 -17.12 -16.90 -8.94
CA GLU A 21 -16.89 -18.20 -9.58
C GLU A 21 -15.51 -18.26 -10.23
N ARG A 22 -15.21 -17.36 -11.18
CA ARG A 22 -13.93 -17.35 -11.89
C ARG A 22 -12.73 -17.19 -10.96
N LEU A 23 -12.85 -16.42 -9.88
CA LEU A 23 -11.77 -16.25 -8.89
C LEU A 23 -11.53 -17.52 -8.06
N ALA A 24 -12.58 -18.29 -7.75
CA ALA A 24 -12.46 -19.58 -7.08
C ALA A 24 -11.86 -20.63 -8.01
N GLU A 25 -12.41 -20.79 -9.22
CA GLU A 25 -11.98 -21.78 -10.22
C GLU A 25 -10.53 -21.58 -10.67
N ALA A 26 -10.09 -20.33 -10.86
CA ALA A 26 -8.74 -20.02 -11.29
C ALA A 26 -7.68 -20.14 -10.17
N HIS A 27 -8.03 -20.71 -9.02
CA HIS A 27 -7.17 -20.79 -7.83
C HIS A 27 -6.69 -19.40 -7.32
N GLY A 28 -7.47 -18.35 -7.58
CA GLY A 28 -7.18 -16.96 -7.19
C GLY A 28 -7.36 -16.68 -5.68
N SER A 29 -7.68 -17.69 -4.88
CA SER A 29 -7.83 -17.60 -3.43
C SER A 29 -7.11 -18.75 -2.72
N GLN A 30 -6.26 -18.44 -1.74
CA GLN A 30 -5.60 -19.41 -0.87
C GLN A 30 -6.10 -19.31 0.58
N PHE A 31 -5.53 -18.39 1.38
CA PHE A 31 -6.01 -18.14 2.75
C PHE A 31 -7.34 -17.37 2.81
N GLY A 32 -7.65 -16.59 1.76
CA GLY A 32 -8.97 -16.00 1.51
C GLY A 32 -9.24 -14.58 2.03
N PHE A 33 -8.43 -14.06 2.96
CA PHE A 33 -8.77 -12.82 3.68
C PHE A 33 -8.82 -11.57 2.79
N CYS A 34 -8.00 -11.52 1.73
CA CYS A 34 -8.03 -10.43 0.75
C CYS A 34 -9.09 -10.63 -0.36
N THR A 35 -9.63 -11.85 -0.51
CA THR A 35 -10.45 -12.29 -1.64
C THR A 35 -11.73 -11.45 -1.82
N PRO A 36 -12.51 -11.12 -0.75
CA PRO A 36 -13.63 -10.19 -0.85
C PRO A 36 -13.27 -8.84 -1.48
N GLY A 37 -12.10 -8.29 -1.15
CA GLY A 37 -11.63 -7.03 -1.70
C GLY A 37 -11.35 -7.09 -3.20
N PHE A 38 -10.76 -8.19 -3.69
CA PHE A 38 -10.53 -8.41 -5.12
C PHE A 38 -11.84 -8.59 -5.88
N VAL A 39 -12.77 -9.38 -5.34
CA VAL A 39 -14.12 -9.56 -5.91
C VAL A 39 -14.83 -8.22 -6.04
N MET A 40 -14.87 -7.41 -4.97
CA MET A 40 -15.59 -6.13 -4.99
C MET A 40 -14.92 -5.07 -5.88
N SER A 41 -13.58 -5.04 -5.96
CA SER A 41 -12.88 -4.19 -6.92
C SER A 41 -13.26 -4.55 -8.36
N MET A 42 -13.19 -5.82 -8.74
CA MET A 42 -13.52 -6.25 -10.10
C MET A 42 -15.01 -6.05 -10.43
N TYR A 43 -15.91 -6.36 -9.49
CA TYR A 43 -17.34 -6.09 -9.61
C TYR A 43 -17.61 -4.59 -9.85
N ALA A 44 -16.98 -3.70 -9.08
CA ALA A 44 -17.14 -2.25 -9.25
C ALA A 44 -16.65 -1.75 -10.63
N LEU A 45 -15.59 -2.35 -11.20
CA LEU A 45 -15.12 -2.04 -12.55
C LEU A 45 -16.14 -2.45 -13.61
N LEU A 46 -16.68 -3.68 -13.54
CA LEU A 46 -17.69 -4.17 -14.48
C LEU A 46 -18.97 -3.31 -14.41
N ARG A 47 -19.45 -3.00 -13.21
CA ARG A 47 -20.64 -2.15 -13.00
C ARG A 47 -20.46 -0.68 -13.43
N SER A 48 -19.23 -0.19 -13.59
CA SER A 48 -18.93 1.18 -14.02
C SER A 48 -18.46 1.29 -15.48
N SER A 49 -18.24 0.16 -16.16
CA SER A 49 -17.78 0.12 -17.56
C SER A 49 -18.96 -0.06 -18.52
N LYS A 50 -19.03 0.77 -19.57
CA LYS A 50 -20.05 0.66 -20.65
C LYS A 50 -19.73 -0.48 -21.65
N TYR A 51 -18.46 -0.78 -21.80
CA TYR A 51 -17.90 -1.81 -22.68
C TYR A 51 -16.98 -2.72 -21.83
N PRO A 52 -16.59 -3.92 -22.29
CA PRO A 52 -15.68 -4.77 -21.52
C PRO A 52 -14.37 -4.00 -21.26
N PRO A 53 -13.86 -3.99 -20.01
CA PRO A 53 -12.65 -3.26 -19.67
C PRO A 53 -11.43 -3.81 -20.42
N THR A 54 -10.41 -3.00 -20.66
CA THR A 54 -9.12 -3.52 -21.14
C THR A 54 -8.36 -4.22 -20.02
N LYS A 55 -7.37 -5.06 -20.37
CA LYS A 55 -6.48 -5.70 -19.37
C LYS A 55 -5.77 -4.66 -18.49
N GLU A 56 -5.38 -3.51 -19.04
CA GLU A 56 -4.80 -2.40 -18.27
C GLU A 56 -5.81 -1.82 -17.26
N GLN A 57 -7.07 -1.62 -17.65
CA GLN A 57 -8.11 -1.13 -16.72
C GLN A 57 -8.38 -2.11 -15.58
N ILE A 58 -8.31 -3.42 -15.85
CA ILE A 58 -8.41 -4.44 -14.80
C ILE A 58 -7.21 -4.31 -13.85
N GLU A 59 -5.97 -4.37 -14.33
CA GLU A 59 -4.78 -4.26 -13.48
C GLU A 59 -4.74 -2.94 -12.67
N ASP A 60 -5.02 -1.79 -13.28
CA ASP A 60 -5.06 -0.48 -12.61
C ASP A 60 -6.13 -0.38 -11.52
N ASN A 61 -7.26 -1.08 -11.70
CA ASN A 61 -8.34 -1.12 -10.71
C ASN A 61 -8.02 -2.04 -9.51
N LEU A 62 -7.21 -3.08 -9.73
CA LEU A 62 -6.74 -3.98 -8.68
C LEU A 62 -5.51 -3.46 -7.93
N ALA A 63 -4.87 -2.38 -8.41
CA ALA A 63 -3.64 -1.84 -7.83
C ALA A 63 -3.74 -1.40 -6.35
N GLY A 64 -4.96 -1.11 -5.85
CA GLY A 64 -5.23 -0.83 -4.44
C GLY A 64 -5.54 -2.05 -3.57
N ASN A 65 -5.44 -3.27 -4.12
CA ASN A 65 -5.70 -4.52 -3.41
C ASN A 65 -4.40 -5.30 -3.21
N LEU A 66 -4.09 -5.66 -1.96
CA LEU A 66 -2.89 -6.43 -1.63
C LEU A 66 -3.20 -7.90 -1.39
N CYS A 67 -2.36 -8.77 -1.93
CA CYS A 67 -2.35 -10.20 -1.68
C CYS A 67 -0.94 -10.67 -1.28
N ARG A 68 -0.82 -11.40 -0.16
CA ARG A 68 0.46 -11.94 0.32
C ARG A 68 0.75 -13.37 -0.14
N CYS A 69 -0.24 -14.08 -0.71
CA CYS A 69 -0.18 -15.53 -0.89
C CYS A 69 -0.24 -16.03 -2.35
N THR A 70 -1.03 -15.41 -3.23
CA THR A 70 -1.22 -15.92 -4.60
C THR A 70 -0.18 -15.48 -5.61
N GLY A 71 0.67 -14.50 -5.28
CA GLY A 71 1.54 -13.85 -6.26
C GLY A 71 0.79 -13.06 -7.35
N TYR A 72 -0.49 -12.73 -7.13
CA TYR A 72 -1.43 -12.04 -8.03
C TYR A 72 -1.76 -12.74 -9.35
N ARG A 73 -0.84 -13.50 -9.95
CA ARG A 73 -1.02 -14.14 -11.28
C ARG A 73 -2.38 -14.84 -11.47
N PRO A 74 -2.82 -15.80 -10.62
CA PRO A 74 -4.12 -16.46 -10.81
C PRO A 74 -5.33 -15.52 -10.66
N ILE A 75 -5.19 -14.39 -9.95
CA ILE A 75 -6.22 -13.34 -9.85
C ILE A 75 -6.33 -12.57 -11.17
N ILE A 76 -5.17 -12.24 -11.79
CA ILE A 76 -5.14 -11.58 -13.10
C ILE A 76 -5.70 -12.49 -14.19
N ASP A 77 -5.39 -13.80 -14.17
CA ASP A 77 -6.00 -14.75 -15.12
C ASP A 77 -7.52 -14.84 -14.91
N ALA A 78 -7.97 -14.98 -13.65
CA ALA A 78 -9.38 -15.11 -13.28
C ALA A 78 -10.23 -13.95 -13.84
N PHE A 79 -9.70 -12.73 -13.77
CA PHE A 79 -10.41 -11.53 -14.19
C PHE A 79 -10.13 -11.13 -15.64
N GLY A 80 -9.00 -11.56 -16.21
CA GLY A 80 -8.64 -11.33 -17.61
C GLY A 80 -9.64 -11.92 -18.61
N VAL A 81 -10.47 -12.88 -18.19
CA VAL A 81 -11.58 -13.42 -18.99
C VAL A 81 -12.68 -12.39 -19.29
N PHE A 82 -12.81 -11.35 -18.47
CA PHE A 82 -13.76 -10.25 -18.68
C PHE A 82 -13.14 -9.08 -19.47
N ALA A 83 -11.87 -9.19 -19.87
CA ALA A 83 -11.25 -8.16 -20.67
C ALA A 83 -11.80 -8.18 -22.10
N LYS A 84 -11.85 -7.02 -22.76
CA LYS A 84 -12.05 -6.96 -24.21
C LYS A 84 -10.96 -7.78 -24.90
N THR A 85 -11.34 -8.79 -25.68
CA THR A 85 -10.44 -9.44 -26.65
C THR A 85 -10.08 -8.42 -27.73
N ASP A 86 -8.78 -8.20 -27.91
CA ASP A 86 -8.26 -7.35 -28.96
C ASP A 86 -7.65 -8.24 -30.05
N ASP A 87 -8.53 -8.75 -30.91
CA ASP A 87 -8.16 -9.65 -32.00
C ASP A 87 -7.31 -8.96 -33.08
N SER A 88 -7.09 -7.64 -32.96
CA SER A 88 -6.21 -6.88 -33.84
C SER A 88 -4.80 -7.48 -33.93
N PHE A 89 -4.27 -8.03 -32.84
CA PHE A 89 -2.96 -8.72 -32.84
C PHE A 89 -2.95 -10.05 -33.61
N TYR A 90 -4.10 -10.69 -33.83
CA TYR A 90 -4.22 -11.89 -34.67
C TYR A 90 -4.51 -11.54 -36.14
N THR A 91 -5.15 -10.40 -36.41
CA THR A 91 -5.37 -9.90 -37.78
C THR A 91 -4.20 -9.11 -38.36
N ALA A 92 -3.36 -8.49 -37.52
CA ALA A 92 -2.29 -7.57 -37.94
C ALA A 92 -0.92 -8.25 -38.19
N SER A 93 -0.91 -9.51 -38.65
CA SER A 93 0.27 -10.09 -39.33
C SER A 93 -0.06 -11.36 -40.14
N LEU A 94 -1.18 -11.35 -40.87
CA LEU A 94 -1.33 -12.14 -42.10
C LEU A 94 -1.48 -11.19 -43.29
N SER A 95 -0.41 -10.46 -43.57
CA SER A 95 -0.20 -9.93 -44.92
C SER A 95 -0.12 -11.13 -45.88
N GLU A 96 -1.13 -11.29 -46.72
CA GLU A 96 -1.12 -12.29 -47.79
C GLU A 96 0.05 -12.03 -48.73
N ASN A 97 1.18 -12.70 -48.50
CA ASN A 97 2.26 -12.75 -49.47
C ASN A 97 1.79 -13.65 -50.62
N VAL A 98 1.66 -13.05 -51.80
CA VAL A 98 1.02 -13.59 -53.02
C VAL A 98 1.77 -14.79 -53.65
N ASN A 99 2.74 -15.38 -52.95
CA ASN A 99 3.44 -16.61 -53.32
C ASN A 99 3.43 -17.58 -52.12
N GLY A 100 2.57 -18.61 -52.19
CA GLY A 100 2.27 -19.52 -51.08
C GLY A 100 3.41 -20.47 -50.68
N GLN A 101 4.42 -19.97 -49.97
CA GLN A 101 5.41 -20.78 -49.27
C GLN A 101 5.39 -20.50 -47.77
N ALA A 102 5.22 -21.55 -46.97
CA ALA A 102 5.21 -21.46 -45.51
C ALA A 102 6.61 -21.12 -44.97
N ILE A 103 6.67 -20.12 -44.08
CA ILE A 103 7.91 -19.68 -43.40
C ILE A 103 7.97 -20.31 -42.01
N CYS A 104 9.12 -20.88 -41.64
CA CYS A 104 9.31 -21.52 -40.34
C CYS A 104 9.39 -20.48 -39.19
N PRO A 105 8.56 -20.57 -38.13
CA PRO A 105 8.57 -19.62 -37.01
C PRO A 105 9.92 -19.52 -36.30
N SER A 106 10.68 -20.63 -36.24
CA SER A 106 11.95 -20.70 -35.51
C SER A 106 13.15 -20.16 -36.28
N THR A 107 13.04 -19.96 -37.61
CA THR A 107 14.20 -19.61 -38.46
C THR A 107 13.94 -18.47 -39.46
N GLY A 108 12.68 -18.05 -39.66
CA GLY A 108 12.33 -16.95 -40.57
C GLY A 108 12.59 -17.23 -42.06
N LYS A 109 12.74 -18.51 -42.45
CA LYS A 109 12.99 -18.94 -43.83
C LYS A 109 11.91 -19.89 -44.36
N PRO A 110 11.69 -19.99 -45.68
CA PRO A 110 10.77 -20.97 -46.27
C PRO A 110 11.13 -22.40 -45.84
N CYS A 111 10.12 -23.18 -45.46
CA CYS A 111 10.27 -24.53 -44.90
C CYS A 111 9.43 -25.53 -45.71
N SER A 112 10.10 -26.55 -46.26
CA SER A 112 9.50 -27.69 -46.96
C SER A 112 8.97 -28.77 -46.00
N CYS A 113 8.77 -28.42 -44.73
CA CYS A 113 8.44 -29.35 -43.64
C CYS A 113 6.93 -29.62 -43.51
N ARG A 114 6.09 -28.99 -44.33
CA ARG A 114 4.66 -29.29 -44.48
C ARG A 114 4.41 -29.93 -45.85
N ASN A 115 4.10 -31.23 -45.84
CA ASN A 115 3.38 -31.87 -46.95
C ASN A 115 1.88 -31.68 -46.72
N GLU A 116 1.11 -31.51 -47.79
CA GLU A 116 -0.33 -31.15 -47.74
C GLU A 116 -1.28 -32.31 -47.35
N THR A 117 -0.78 -33.37 -46.70
CA THR A 117 -1.53 -34.61 -46.45
C THR A 117 -1.60 -35.07 -44.99
N ASP A 118 -0.98 -34.36 -44.04
CA ASP A 118 -1.09 -34.68 -42.60
C ASP A 118 -2.22 -33.89 -41.89
N VAL A 119 -3.34 -33.71 -42.60
CA VAL A 119 -4.61 -33.32 -41.97
C VAL A 119 -5.34 -34.60 -41.58
N ASP A 120 -4.94 -35.22 -40.45
CA ASP A 120 -5.89 -35.81 -39.51
C ASP A 120 -5.26 -36.33 -38.20
N ALA A 121 -6.08 -36.29 -37.13
CA ALA A 121 -6.04 -37.13 -35.94
C ALA A 121 -4.97 -36.96 -34.82
N ASN A 122 -4.00 -36.03 -34.85
CA ASN A 122 -3.07 -35.90 -33.68
C ASN A 122 -2.69 -34.50 -33.14
N GLU A 123 -2.98 -33.37 -33.81
CA GLU A 123 -2.73 -32.04 -33.20
C GLU A 123 -3.85 -31.56 -32.25
N SER A 124 -5.06 -32.11 -32.35
CA SER A 124 -6.20 -31.71 -31.49
C SER A 124 -6.03 -32.11 -30.02
N SER A 125 -5.25 -33.17 -29.74
CA SER A 125 -5.03 -33.70 -28.39
C SER A 125 -4.10 -32.80 -27.56
N LEU A 126 -3.04 -32.25 -28.14
CA LEU A 126 -2.09 -31.36 -27.44
C LEU A 126 -2.66 -29.97 -27.17
N LEU A 127 -3.44 -29.40 -28.09
CA LEU A 127 -4.14 -28.14 -27.88
C LEU A 127 -5.23 -28.23 -26.79
N SER A 128 -5.79 -29.42 -26.55
CA SER A 128 -6.83 -29.64 -25.53
C SER A 128 -6.34 -29.52 -24.08
N LEU A 129 -5.02 -29.57 -23.86
CA LEU A 129 -4.41 -29.68 -22.51
C LEU A 129 -4.03 -28.33 -21.88
N VAL A 130 -3.98 -27.25 -22.67
CA VAL A 130 -3.84 -25.90 -22.12
C VAL A 130 -5.22 -25.43 -21.64
N LYS A 131 -5.46 -25.43 -20.33
CA LYS A 131 -6.60 -24.75 -19.69
C LYS A 131 -6.52 -23.24 -19.93
N THR A 132 -6.89 -22.81 -21.13
CA THR A 132 -7.13 -21.42 -21.48
C THR A 132 -8.53 -21.10 -20.98
N TYR A 133 -8.65 -20.26 -19.96
CA TYR A 133 -9.96 -19.81 -19.50
C TYR A 133 -10.64 -19.05 -20.62
N LEU A 134 -11.75 -19.60 -21.14
CA LEU A 134 -12.48 -19.01 -22.26
C LEU A 134 -12.94 -17.58 -21.89
N PRO A 135 -12.79 -16.61 -22.80
CA PRO A 135 -13.34 -15.27 -22.63
C PRO A 135 -14.81 -15.32 -22.25
N SER A 136 -15.21 -14.47 -21.31
CA SER A 136 -16.58 -14.33 -20.84
C SER A 136 -17.12 -13.00 -21.35
N SER A 137 -17.89 -13.03 -22.44
CA SER A 137 -18.50 -11.83 -23.00
C SER A 137 -19.54 -11.26 -22.02
N TYR A 138 -19.24 -10.10 -21.46
CA TYR A 138 -20.13 -9.34 -20.57
C TYR A 138 -21.09 -8.42 -21.34
N ASN A 139 -20.89 -8.24 -22.66
CA ASN A 139 -21.51 -7.15 -23.43
C ASN A 139 -22.31 -7.59 -24.67
N GLU A 140 -22.31 -8.87 -25.05
CA GLU A 140 -23.03 -9.39 -26.24
C GLU A 140 -24.27 -10.21 -25.88
N THR A 141 -24.67 -10.15 -24.61
CA THR A 141 -25.90 -10.74 -24.08
C THR A 141 -27.08 -9.82 -24.37
N ASP A 142 -27.92 -10.21 -25.34
CA ASP A 142 -29.35 -9.92 -25.24
C ASP A 142 -29.83 -10.35 -23.83
N GLY A 143 -30.61 -9.49 -23.18
CA GLY A 143 -30.85 -9.51 -21.72
C GLY A 143 -31.60 -10.73 -21.18
N ASN A 144 -31.87 -11.72 -22.05
CA ASN A 144 -32.67 -12.91 -21.80
C ASN A 144 -31.87 -14.10 -21.25
N ALA A 145 -30.53 -14.05 -21.25
CA ALA A 145 -29.67 -15.10 -20.67
C ALA A 145 -29.21 -14.82 -19.22
N TYR A 146 -29.65 -13.72 -18.60
CA TYR A 146 -29.34 -13.39 -17.20
C TYR A 146 -30.34 -14.02 -16.22
N ASN A 147 -30.16 -15.31 -15.96
CA ASN A 147 -30.70 -15.98 -14.77
C ASN A 147 -29.65 -15.83 -13.65
N GLU A 148 -29.56 -14.75 -12.86
CA GLU A 148 -30.59 -13.85 -12.35
C GLU A 148 -30.14 -12.35 -12.38
N LYS A 149 -31.06 -11.43 -12.13
CA LYS A 149 -30.85 -9.98 -12.35
C LYS A 149 -29.89 -9.35 -11.35
N GLU A 150 -28.93 -8.56 -11.88
CA GLU A 150 -28.10 -7.62 -11.12
C GLU A 150 -28.93 -6.77 -10.15
N LEU A 151 -28.38 -6.49 -8.96
CA LEU A 151 -29.10 -5.76 -7.93
C LEU A 151 -29.47 -4.35 -8.42
N ILE A 152 -30.78 -4.07 -8.41
CA ILE A 152 -31.33 -2.77 -8.74
C ILE A 152 -30.86 -1.72 -7.73
N PHE A 153 -30.69 -0.48 -8.18
CA PHE A 153 -30.48 0.61 -7.24
C PHE A 153 -31.79 0.85 -6.46
N PRO A 154 -31.78 0.94 -5.12
CA PRO A 154 -32.99 1.01 -4.31
C PRO A 154 -33.91 2.18 -4.72
N PRO A 155 -35.18 1.94 -5.11
CA PRO A 155 -36.09 2.99 -5.57
C PRO A 155 -36.32 4.10 -4.54
N GLU A 156 -36.37 3.78 -3.24
CA GLU A 156 -36.44 4.77 -2.16
C GLU A 156 -35.31 5.80 -2.26
N LEU A 157 -34.08 5.35 -2.55
CA LEU A 157 -32.92 6.24 -2.66
C LEU A 157 -32.92 7.09 -3.94
N GLN A 158 -33.66 6.70 -4.99
CA GLN A 158 -33.84 7.52 -6.19
C GLN A 158 -34.81 8.68 -5.93
N LEU A 159 -35.86 8.41 -5.14
CA LEU A 159 -36.88 9.41 -4.77
C LEU A 159 -36.42 10.34 -3.63
N ARG A 160 -35.39 9.94 -2.89
CA ARG A 160 -34.91 10.65 -1.69
C ARG A 160 -34.16 11.93 -2.04
N LYS A 161 -34.83 13.07 -1.83
CA LYS A 161 -34.21 14.40 -1.90
C LYS A 161 -33.06 14.53 -0.90
N ILE A 162 -31.95 15.12 -1.35
CA ILE A 162 -30.80 15.41 -0.48
C ILE A 162 -31.19 16.58 0.44
N MET A 163 -30.95 16.44 1.74
CA MET A 163 -31.26 17.45 2.76
C MET A 163 -30.01 17.88 3.54
N PRO A 164 -29.94 19.11 4.07
CA PRO A 164 -28.89 19.46 5.02
C PRO A 164 -28.96 18.54 6.25
N LEU A 165 -27.82 18.21 6.86
CA LEU A 165 -27.78 17.41 8.08
C LEU A 165 -26.92 18.06 9.16
N LYS A 166 -27.31 17.81 10.41
CA LYS A 166 -26.53 18.00 11.62
C LYS A 166 -26.63 16.72 12.44
N LEU A 167 -25.52 16.05 12.65
CA LEU A 167 -25.41 14.84 13.48
C LEU A 167 -24.54 15.17 14.70
N ASN A 168 -24.93 14.65 15.87
CA ASN A 168 -24.10 14.70 17.07
C ASN A 168 -23.59 13.28 17.34
N GLY A 169 -22.27 13.12 17.46
CA GLY A 169 -21.61 11.88 17.85
C GLY A 169 -21.22 11.86 19.32
N LEU A 170 -20.58 10.76 19.73
CA LEU A 170 -19.99 10.63 21.06
C LEU A 170 -18.93 11.71 21.32
N ASN A 171 -18.65 11.99 22.60
CA ASN A 171 -17.63 12.95 23.04
C ASN A 171 -17.80 14.39 22.50
N GLY A 172 -19.03 14.78 22.15
CA GLY A 172 -19.38 16.12 21.68
C GLY A 172 -18.98 16.40 20.22
N ILE A 173 -18.67 15.37 19.44
CA ILE A 173 -18.40 15.51 18.00
C ILE A 173 -19.67 16.00 17.28
N ARG A 174 -19.53 16.99 16.41
CA ARG A 174 -20.62 17.51 15.55
C ARG A 174 -20.23 17.35 14.09
N TRP A 175 -21.12 16.75 13.30
CA TRP A 175 -20.92 16.56 11.87
C TRP A 175 -22.03 17.25 11.08
N TYR A 176 -21.65 18.08 10.12
CA TYR A 176 -22.57 18.89 9.31
C TYR A 176 -22.49 18.52 7.83
N ARG A 177 -23.63 18.59 7.13
CA ARG A 177 -23.73 18.54 5.67
C ARG A 177 -24.48 19.78 5.16
N PRO A 178 -23.80 20.88 4.81
CA PRO A 178 -24.39 21.95 4.01
C PRO A 178 -24.71 21.47 2.60
N LEU A 179 -25.68 22.12 1.93
CA LEU A 179 -26.01 21.91 0.51
C LEU A 179 -25.79 23.15 -0.35
N LYS A 180 -25.45 24.28 0.26
CA LYS A 180 -25.16 25.55 -0.40
C LYS A 180 -23.82 26.09 0.08
N LEU A 181 -23.14 26.85 -0.77
CA LEU A 181 -21.89 27.52 -0.42
C LEU A 181 -22.05 28.47 0.78
N GLU A 182 -23.12 29.28 0.79
CA GLU A 182 -23.49 30.20 1.88
C GLU A 182 -23.54 29.49 3.25
N GLN A 183 -24.14 28.29 3.31
CA GLN A 183 -24.27 27.49 4.54
C GLN A 183 -22.92 26.94 5.00
N LEU A 184 -22.06 26.53 4.06
CA LEU A 184 -20.70 26.09 4.37
C LEU A 184 -19.88 27.23 4.97
N LEU A 185 -19.93 28.40 4.34
CA LEU A 185 -19.17 29.58 4.78
C LEU A 185 -19.64 30.07 6.16
N GLN A 186 -20.95 30.11 6.41
CA GLN A 186 -21.50 30.37 7.74
C GLN A 186 -21.05 29.34 8.78
N LEU A 187 -21.03 28.04 8.44
CA LEU A 187 -20.54 27.00 9.34
C LEU A 187 -19.04 27.13 9.63
N LYS A 188 -18.23 27.50 8.63
CA LYS A 188 -16.78 27.73 8.78
C LYS A 188 -16.49 28.97 9.63
N SER A 189 -17.24 30.06 9.44
CA SER A 189 -17.18 31.26 10.29
C SER A 189 -17.63 30.99 11.73
N CYS A 190 -18.70 30.22 11.94
CA CYS A 190 -19.14 29.81 13.28
C CYS A 190 -18.18 28.81 13.98
N TYR A 191 -17.40 28.06 13.20
CA TYR A 191 -16.48 27.04 13.69
C TYR A 191 -15.14 27.10 12.92
N PRO A 192 -14.26 28.06 13.23
CA PRO A 192 -12.93 28.19 12.63
C PRO A 192 -12.15 26.87 12.56
N ASP A 193 -12.10 26.13 13.66
CA ASP A 193 -11.38 24.84 13.77
C ASP A 193 -12.07 23.65 13.07
N ALA A 194 -13.19 23.87 12.37
CA ALA A 194 -13.92 22.79 11.73
C ALA A 194 -13.13 22.18 10.56
N LYS A 195 -12.88 20.87 10.64
CA LYS A 195 -12.20 20.13 9.57
C LYS A 195 -13.18 19.86 8.43
N LEU A 196 -12.83 20.28 7.21
CA LEU A 196 -13.62 20.02 6.01
C LEU A 196 -13.37 18.59 5.50
N ILE A 197 -14.44 17.85 5.21
CA ILE A 197 -14.39 16.42 4.88
C ILE A 197 -15.01 16.15 3.49
N ILE A 198 -14.29 15.38 2.68
CA ILE A 198 -14.83 14.77 1.45
C ILE A 198 -14.61 13.25 1.52
N GLY A 199 -13.44 12.76 1.10
CA GLY A 199 -13.11 11.33 1.09
C GLY A 199 -12.53 10.76 2.37
N ASN A 200 -12.29 11.60 3.38
CA ASN A 200 -11.68 11.23 4.68
C ASN A 200 -10.28 10.57 4.59
N SER A 201 -9.62 10.59 3.42
CA SER A 201 -8.38 9.83 3.17
C SER A 201 -7.12 10.37 3.88
N GLU A 202 -7.11 11.64 4.31
CA GLU A 202 -6.10 12.17 5.25
C GLU A 202 -6.66 12.23 6.66
N VAL A 203 -7.85 12.81 6.86
CA VAL A 203 -8.43 13.03 8.19
C VAL A 203 -8.64 11.73 8.95
N GLY A 204 -9.01 10.64 8.27
CA GLY A 204 -9.05 9.31 8.86
C GLY A 204 -7.68 8.84 9.38
N VAL A 205 -6.61 9.10 8.63
CA VAL A 205 -5.21 8.79 9.02
C VAL A 205 -4.77 9.66 10.20
N GLU A 206 -5.06 10.96 10.18
CA GLU A 206 -4.82 11.87 11.31
C GLU A 206 -5.54 11.40 12.58
N THR A 207 -6.83 11.05 12.51
CA THR A 207 -7.60 10.60 13.67
C THR A 207 -7.14 9.23 14.18
N LYS A 208 -6.78 8.30 13.29
CA LYS A 208 -6.42 6.92 13.63
C LYS A 208 -4.99 6.78 14.16
N PHE A 209 -4.02 7.39 13.47
CA PHE A 209 -2.59 7.17 13.73
C PHE A 209 -1.91 8.38 14.38
N LYS A 210 -2.37 9.60 14.11
CA LYS A 210 -1.87 10.84 14.77
C LYS A 210 -2.71 11.21 16.02
N ASN A 211 -3.73 10.41 16.38
CA ASN A 211 -4.71 10.65 17.46
C ASN A 211 -5.44 12.01 17.40
N ALA A 212 -5.51 12.66 16.23
CA ALA A 212 -6.08 13.99 16.07
C ALA A 212 -7.57 14.04 16.49
N GLN A 213 -7.99 15.10 17.19
CA GLN A 213 -9.32 15.22 17.78
C GLN A 213 -10.12 16.37 17.16
N TYR A 214 -10.98 16.06 16.19
CA TYR A 214 -11.83 17.05 15.52
C TYR A 214 -13.23 17.11 16.12
N LYS A 215 -13.54 18.20 16.85
CA LYS A 215 -14.85 18.41 17.49
C LYS A 215 -15.94 18.81 16.51
N VAL A 216 -15.60 19.47 15.40
CA VAL A 216 -16.54 19.84 14.34
C VAL A 216 -15.98 19.38 13.00
N MET A 217 -16.83 18.68 12.24
CA MET A 217 -16.53 18.23 10.88
C MET A 217 -17.63 18.69 9.94
N ILE A 218 -17.25 19.19 8.76
CA ILE A 218 -18.21 19.69 7.75
C ILE A 218 -17.98 18.95 6.44
N SER A 219 -18.97 18.17 5.98
CA SER A 219 -18.90 17.47 4.71
C SER A 219 -19.30 18.38 3.56
N ILE A 220 -18.33 18.70 2.69
CA ILE A 220 -18.50 19.66 1.59
C ILE A 220 -18.87 18.99 0.25
N MET A 221 -19.01 17.66 0.23
CA MET A 221 -19.30 16.84 -0.96
C MET A 221 -20.64 17.15 -1.65
N HIS A 222 -21.52 17.94 -1.05
CA HIS A 222 -22.85 18.26 -1.60
C HIS A 222 -23.04 19.75 -1.94
N VAL A 223 -21.97 20.54 -1.88
CA VAL A 223 -21.97 21.94 -2.33
C VAL A 223 -21.69 21.96 -3.85
N PRO A 224 -22.63 22.41 -4.71
CA PRO A 224 -22.48 22.30 -6.16
C PRO A 224 -21.28 23.07 -6.74
N GLU A 225 -21.03 24.26 -6.21
CA GLU A 225 -19.99 25.19 -6.68
C GLU A 225 -18.60 24.53 -6.62
N LEU A 226 -18.33 23.80 -5.52
CA LEU A 226 -17.08 23.09 -5.28
C LEU A 226 -16.91 21.83 -6.14
N GLN A 227 -17.92 21.39 -6.88
CA GLN A 227 -17.86 20.22 -7.78
C GLN A 227 -17.74 20.61 -9.26
N THR A 228 -17.59 21.90 -9.57
CA THR A 228 -17.48 22.40 -10.93
C THR A 228 -16.26 21.83 -11.67
N LEU A 229 -16.47 21.25 -12.85
CA LEU A 229 -15.40 20.93 -13.82
C LEU A 229 -15.79 21.53 -15.16
N LYS A 230 -15.07 22.57 -15.61
CA LYS A 230 -15.38 23.31 -16.84
C LYS A 230 -14.11 23.72 -17.58
N MET A 231 -14.16 23.64 -18.91
CA MET A 231 -13.22 24.36 -19.77
C MET A 231 -13.67 25.82 -19.86
N GLU A 232 -12.72 26.74 -19.76
CA GLU A 232 -12.88 28.18 -19.90
C GLU A 232 -11.89 28.67 -20.98
N GLU A 233 -11.98 29.94 -21.36
CA GLU A 233 -11.13 30.53 -22.42
C GLU A 233 -9.64 30.44 -22.07
N GLU A 234 -9.28 30.81 -20.83
CA GLU A 234 -7.91 30.85 -20.31
C GLU A 234 -7.40 29.52 -19.73
N GLY A 235 -8.27 28.52 -19.50
CA GLY A 235 -7.85 27.27 -18.87
C GLY A 235 -8.99 26.33 -18.46
N ILE A 236 -8.76 25.55 -17.40
CA ILE A 236 -9.75 24.66 -16.78
C ILE A 236 -10.05 25.15 -15.36
N ARG A 237 -11.34 25.32 -15.04
CA ARG A 237 -11.83 25.52 -13.68
C ARG A 237 -12.16 24.17 -13.03
N ILE A 238 -11.52 23.90 -11.89
CA ILE A 238 -11.62 22.67 -11.12
C ILE A 238 -12.04 23.01 -9.69
N GLY A 239 -13.27 22.68 -9.30
CA GLY A 239 -13.79 22.89 -7.94
C GLY A 239 -13.02 22.07 -6.90
N SER A 240 -12.88 22.59 -5.68
CA SER A 240 -12.06 21.97 -4.64
C SER A 240 -12.59 20.61 -4.16
N ALA A 241 -13.90 20.35 -4.29
CA ALA A 241 -14.53 19.07 -3.94
C ALA A 241 -14.55 18.03 -5.07
N VAL A 242 -13.98 18.35 -6.24
CA VAL A 242 -13.82 17.41 -7.36
C VAL A 242 -12.97 16.21 -6.95
N LYS A 243 -13.48 15.01 -7.23
CA LYS A 243 -12.80 13.74 -6.98
C LYS A 243 -11.67 13.50 -7.98
N LEU A 244 -10.56 12.91 -7.52
CA LEU A 244 -9.39 12.67 -8.39
C LEU A 244 -9.71 11.75 -9.58
N ALA A 245 -10.56 10.74 -9.41
CA ALA A 245 -11.02 9.89 -10.51
C ALA A 245 -11.85 10.67 -11.57
N TRP A 246 -12.66 11.64 -11.15
CA TRP A 246 -13.43 12.48 -12.07
C TRP A 246 -12.54 13.47 -12.80
N LEU A 247 -11.55 14.07 -12.12
CA LEU A 247 -10.51 14.86 -12.76
C LEU A 247 -9.75 14.02 -13.80
N GLN A 248 -9.38 12.78 -13.48
CA GLN A 248 -8.68 11.87 -14.40
C GLN A 248 -9.49 11.60 -15.67
N MET A 249 -10.80 11.35 -15.55
CA MET A 249 -11.70 11.18 -16.71
C MET A 249 -11.85 12.46 -17.53
N PHE A 250 -11.98 13.61 -16.86
CA PHE A 250 -12.12 14.90 -17.51
C PHE A 250 -10.85 15.30 -18.28
N LEU A 251 -9.67 15.13 -17.70
CA LEU A 251 -8.39 15.42 -18.37
C LEU A 251 -8.19 14.53 -19.61
N LYS A 252 -8.55 13.23 -19.54
CA LYS A 252 -8.53 12.34 -20.73
C LYS A 252 -9.40 12.89 -21.86
N LYS A 253 -10.59 13.42 -21.55
CA LYS A 253 -11.47 14.07 -22.54
C LYS A 253 -10.81 15.33 -23.13
N VAL A 254 -10.31 16.23 -22.30
CA VAL A 254 -9.69 17.50 -22.74
C VAL A 254 -8.46 17.26 -23.63
N ILE A 255 -7.63 16.25 -23.31
CA ILE A 255 -6.46 15.87 -24.10
C ILE A 255 -6.86 15.33 -25.49
N ALA A 256 -8.03 14.69 -25.62
CA ALA A 256 -8.54 14.21 -26.90
C ALA A 256 -9.21 15.31 -27.75
N GLU A 257 -9.75 16.36 -27.12
CA GLU A 257 -10.49 17.44 -27.79
C GLU A 257 -9.64 18.67 -28.16
N ARG A 258 -8.45 18.85 -27.57
CA ARG A 258 -7.59 20.03 -27.76
C ARG A 258 -6.20 19.67 -28.27
N GLY A 259 -5.52 20.66 -28.88
CA GLY A 259 -4.17 20.50 -29.39
C GLY A 259 -3.15 20.11 -28.30
N SER A 260 -2.15 19.32 -28.68
CA SER A 260 -1.07 18.87 -27.77
C SER A 260 -0.34 20.04 -27.08
N HIS A 261 -0.14 21.14 -27.80
CA HIS A 261 0.50 22.35 -27.26
C HIS A 261 -0.31 23.05 -26.16
N GLN A 262 -1.64 22.85 -26.07
CA GLN A 262 -2.49 23.44 -25.02
C GLN A 262 -2.66 22.53 -23.81
N THR A 263 -2.29 21.25 -23.91
CA THR A 263 -2.65 20.21 -22.96
C THR A 263 -1.45 19.60 -22.22
N SER A 264 -0.26 20.22 -22.30
CA SER A 264 0.97 19.74 -21.65
C SER A 264 0.77 19.55 -20.13
N SER A 265 0.23 20.58 -19.45
CA SER A 265 -0.16 20.49 -18.03
C SER A 265 -1.17 19.39 -17.72
N CYS A 266 -2.16 19.21 -18.60
CA CYS A 266 -3.20 18.19 -18.44
C CYS A 266 -2.61 16.78 -18.51
N GLN A 267 -1.66 16.54 -19.42
CA GLN A 267 -0.95 15.28 -19.56
C GLN A 267 -0.09 15.00 -18.31
N ALA A 268 0.61 16.00 -17.78
CA ALA A 268 1.44 15.87 -16.59
C ALA A 268 0.61 15.46 -15.36
N ILE A 269 -0.51 16.15 -15.10
CA ILE A 269 -1.44 15.80 -14.00
C ILE A 269 -2.02 14.39 -14.20
N LEU A 270 -2.43 14.05 -15.43
CA LEU A 270 -2.97 12.72 -15.75
C LEU A 270 -1.95 11.59 -15.51
N ARG A 271 -0.68 11.80 -15.82
CA ARG A 271 0.40 10.83 -15.60
C ARG A 271 0.74 10.67 -14.11
N GLN A 272 0.76 11.74 -13.30
CA GLN A 272 0.86 11.59 -11.84
C GLN A 272 -0.31 10.81 -11.26
N LEU A 273 -1.55 11.11 -11.70
CA LEU A 273 -2.75 10.41 -11.23
C LEU A 273 -2.74 8.91 -11.53
N LYS A 274 -2.00 8.43 -12.54
CA LYS A 274 -1.80 6.99 -12.80
C LYS A 274 -1.10 6.28 -11.64
N TRP A 275 -0.16 6.95 -10.99
CA TRP A 275 0.66 6.42 -9.89
C TRP A 275 0.21 6.90 -8.50
N PHE A 276 -0.93 7.62 -8.43
CA PHE A 276 -1.52 8.13 -7.19
C PHE A 276 -2.48 7.11 -6.58
N ALA A 277 -2.05 6.42 -5.52
CA ALA A 277 -2.86 5.47 -4.73
C ALA A 277 -3.54 4.35 -5.57
N GLY A 278 -4.46 3.60 -4.95
CA GLY A 278 -5.45 2.75 -5.64
C GLY A 278 -6.68 3.53 -6.15
N THR A 279 -7.47 2.91 -7.04
CA THR A 279 -8.74 3.46 -7.56
C THR A 279 -9.74 3.77 -6.45
N GLN A 280 -9.76 2.96 -5.39
CA GLN A 280 -10.58 3.14 -4.19
C GLN A 280 -10.35 4.52 -3.56
N ILE A 281 -9.08 4.93 -3.41
CA ILE A 281 -8.71 6.25 -2.88
C ILE A 281 -9.04 7.34 -3.90
N ARG A 282 -8.70 7.19 -5.19
CA ARG A 282 -9.01 8.19 -6.23
C ARG A 282 -10.51 8.47 -6.38
N ASN A 283 -11.37 7.52 -6.07
CA ASN A 283 -12.83 7.66 -6.12
C ASN A 283 -13.44 8.51 -4.98
N VAL A 284 -12.67 8.79 -3.91
CA VAL A 284 -13.13 9.56 -2.74
C VAL A 284 -12.24 10.76 -2.41
N ALA A 285 -10.93 10.66 -2.64
CA ALA A 285 -9.98 11.75 -2.49
C ALA A 285 -10.32 12.89 -3.47
N SER A 286 -10.04 14.12 -3.04
CA SER A 286 -10.41 15.35 -3.76
C SER A 286 -9.21 16.23 -4.04
N VAL A 287 -9.32 17.06 -5.08
CA VAL A 287 -8.30 18.03 -5.49
C VAL A 287 -7.98 18.99 -4.34
N GLY A 288 -9.00 19.63 -3.77
CA GLY A 288 -8.83 20.56 -2.66
C GLY A 288 -8.36 19.90 -1.38
N GLY A 289 -8.77 18.66 -1.11
CA GLY A 289 -8.23 17.89 0.02
C GLY A 289 -6.74 17.62 -0.12
N ASN A 290 -6.27 17.21 -1.30
CA ASN A 290 -4.85 16.98 -1.57
C ASN A 290 -4.02 18.28 -1.48
N ILE A 291 -4.53 19.39 -2.03
CA ILE A 291 -3.90 20.71 -1.94
C ILE A 291 -3.83 21.20 -0.49
N CYS A 292 -4.97 21.30 0.20
CA CYS A 292 -5.06 21.88 1.55
C CYS A 292 -4.41 21.00 2.64
N THR A 293 -4.19 19.71 2.37
CA THR A 293 -3.36 18.86 3.26
C THR A 293 -1.91 19.35 3.30
N ALA A 294 -1.40 19.98 2.22
CA ALA A 294 -0.02 20.48 2.13
C ALA A 294 1.05 19.47 2.58
N SER A 295 0.87 18.21 2.20
CA SER A 295 1.88 17.17 2.45
C SER A 295 3.13 17.46 1.62
N PRO A 296 4.35 17.39 2.20
CA PRO A 296 5.59 17.67 1.47
C PRO A 296 5.87 16.69 0.31
N ILE A 297 5.21 15.52 0.33
CA ILE A 297 5.30 14.44 -0.65
C ILE A 297 4.05 14.34 -1.54
N SER A 298 3.21 15.37 -1.61
CA SER A 298 2.05 15.39 -2.52
C SER A 298 2.50 15.33 -3.98
N ASP A 299 2.02 14.34 -4.75
CA ASP A 299 2.38 14.18 -6.17
C ASP A 299 1.87 15.29 -7.09
N LEU A 300 0.84 16.04 -6.67
CA LEU A 300 0.19 17.06 -7.49
C LEU A 300 0.62 18.48 -7.13
N ASN A 301 1.02 18.76 -5.87
CA ASN A 301 1.38 20.11 -5.45
C ASN A 301 2.57 20.70 -6.24
N PRO A 302 3.67 19.96 -6.49
CA PRO A 302 4.73 20.41 -7.38
C PRO A 302 4.24 20.73 -8.80
N VAL A 303 3.28 19.94 -9.33
CA VAL A 303 2.72 20.17 -10.67
C VAL A 303 1.81 21.39 -10.71
N TRP A 304 0.97 21.62 -9.69
CA TRP A 304 0.17 22.85 -9.57
C TRP A 304 1.04 24.10 -9.51
N MET A 305 2.15 24.05 -8.77
CA MET A 305 3.13 25.14 -8.70
C MET A 305 3.84 25.36 -10.03
N ALA A 306 4.43 24.32 -10.61
CA ALA A 306 5.18 24.42 -11.87
C ALA A 306 4.33 24.91 -13.04
N THR A 307 3.03 24.56 -13.07
CA THR A 307 2.07 24.99 -14.10
C THR A 307 1.52 26.40 -13.91
N GLY A 308 1.92 27.12 -12.84
CA GLY A 308 1.39 28.46 -12.54
C GLY A 308 -0.11 28.46 -12.22
N ALA A 309 -0.65 27.34 -11.70
CA ALA A 309 -2.07 27.23 -11.38
C ALA A 309 -2.48 28.29 -10.35
N LYS A 310 -3.69 28.84 -10.51
CA LYS A 310 -4.24 29.88 -9.64
C LYS A 310 -5.30 29.28 -8.72
N PHE A 311 -5.21 29.54 -7.43
CA PHE A 311 -6.17 29.06 -6.44
C PHE A 311 -7.12 30.20 -6.05
N GLN A 312 -8.41 29.98 -6.24
CA GLN A 312 -9.47 30.89 -5.81
C GLN A 312 -9.95 30.48 -4.41
N ILE A 313 -9.94 31.46 -3.51
CA ILE A 313 -10.25 31.34 -2.10
C ILE A 313 -11.42 32.28 -1.81
N ILE A 314 -12.40 31.82 -1.05
CA ILE A 314 -13.62 32.59 -0.73
C ILE A 314 -13.84 32.68 0.78
N ASP A 315 -14.27 33.86 1.25
CA ASP A 315 -14.61 34.14 2.65
C ASP A 315 -16.14 34.12 2.90
N VAL A 316 -16.56 34.34 4.15
CA VAL A 316 -17.97 34.38 4.55
C VAL A 316 -18.78 35.54 3.96
N ASN A 317 -18.11 36.58 3.46
CA ASN A 317 -18.72 37.74 2.82
C ASN A 317 -18.89 37.56 1.30
N ASN A 318 -18.49 36.40 0.76
CA ASN A 318 -18.37 36.08 -0.67
C ASN A 318 -17.28 36.87 -1.42
N ASN A 319 -16.30 37.44 -0.70
CA ASN A 319 -15.11 37.98 -1.34
C ASN A 319 -14.27 36.83 -1.89
N VAL A 320 -13.97 36.85 -3.19
CA VAL A 320 -13.08 35.87 -3.82
C VAL A 320 -11.72 36.49 -4.05
N ARG A 321 -10.70 35.99 -3.35
CA ARG A 321 -9.28 36.30 -3.63
C ARG A 321 -8.66 35.20 -4.47
N THR A 322 -7.64 35.54 -5.25
CA THR A 322 -6.87 34.58 -6.05
C THR A 322 -5.41 34.66 -5.65
N THR A 323 -4.78 33.52 -5.41
CA THR A 323 -3.33 33.39 -5.19
C THR A 323 -2.72 32.41 -6.20
N ILE A 324 -1.42 32.50 -6.47
CA ILE A 324 -0.73 31.50 -7.28
C ILE A 324 -0.34 30.29 -6.41
N ALA A 325 -0.28 29.10 -7.01
CA ALA A 325 0.01 27.88 -6.26
C ALA A 325 1.35 27.92 -5.51
N LYS A 326 2.35 28.67 -6.00
CA LYS A 326 3.66 28.87 -5.35
C LYS A 326 3.54 29.53 -3.97
N ASP A 327 2.68 30.55 -3.86
CA ASP A 327 2.56 31.37 -2.65
C ASP A 327 1.58 30.76 -1.61
N PHE A 328 0.84 29.71 -1.99
CA PHE A 328 -0.17 29.09 -1.15
C PHE A 328 0.40 28.17 -0.06
N PHE A 329 1.62 27.63 -0.23
CA PHE A 329 2.22 26.68 0.70
C PHE A 329 3.20 27.39 1.66
N LEU A 330 2.76 27.62 2.90
CA LEU A 330 3.47 28.47 3.86
C LEU A 330 4.41 27.71 4.82
N GLY A 331 4.34 26.38 4.85
CA GLY A 331 5.14 25.54 5.74
C GLY A 331 4.61 24.11 5.84
N TYR A 332 5.24 23.30 6.70
CA TYR A 332 4.84 21.90 6.94
C TYR A 332 3.37 21.79 7.30
N HIS A 333 2.56 21.19 6.41
CA HIS A 333 1.09 21.11 6.53
C HIS A 333 0.39 22.47 6.77
N LYS A 334 0.97 23.59 6.31
CA LYS A 334 0.42 24.95 6.48
C LYS A 334 0.18 25.61 5.13
N VAL A 335 -0.99 26.23 4.97
CA VAL A 335 -1.44 26.90 3.75
C VAL A 335 -1.89 28.33 4.00
N ASP A 336 -1.92 29.14 2.94
CA ASP A 336 -2.51 30.48 2.93
C ASP A 336 -4.05 30.41 2.87
N LEU A 337 -4.65 30.02 3.99
CA LEU A 337 -6.09 30.15 4.25
C LEU A 337 -6.28 30.75 5.64
N LYS A 338 -7.15 31.76 5.75
CA LYS A 338 -7.65 32.26 7.03
C LYS A 338 -8.69 31.31 7.63
N ASP A 339 -8.99 31.55 8.91
CA ASP A 339 -9.94 30.80 9.72
C ASP A 339 -11.37 30.75 9.15
N ASP A 340 -11.80 31.78 8.43
CA ASP A 340 -13.12 31.90 7.80
C ASP A 340 -13.11 31.61 6.28
N GLU A 341 -11.94 31.36 5.70
CA GLU A 341 -11.75 31.12 4.27
C GLU A 341 -11.81 29.61 3.91
N ILE A 342 -12.20 29.33 2.66
CA ILE A 342 -12.07 28.00 2.03
C ILE A 342 -11.50 28.09 0.62
N LEU A 343 -10.81 27.03 0.18
CA LEU A 343 -10.47 26.85 -1.23
C LEU A 343 -11.73 26.57 -2.05
N LEU A 344 -12.07 27.46 -2.98
CA LEU A 344 -13.24 27.37 -3.87
C LEU A 344 -12.92 26.50 -5.10
N SER A 345 -11.90 26.89 -5.86
CA SER A 345 -11.50 26.21 -7.10
C SER A 345 -10.06 26.49 -7.50
N VAL A 346 -9.47 25.57 -8.26
CA VAL A 346 -8.21 25.72 -9.00
C VAL A 346 -8.51 26.15 -10.43
N ILE A 347 -7.76 27.12 -10.96
CA ILE A 347 -7.71 27.49 -12.37
C ILE A 347 -6.37 27.00 -12.91
N LEU A 348 -6.41 26.00 -13.78
CA LEU A 348 -5.25 25.48 -14.49
C LEU A 348 -5.16 26.15 -15.87
N PRO A 349 -4.14 26.98 -16.16
CA PRO A 349 -4.04 27.65 -17.45
C PRO A 349 -3.79 26.67 -18.62
N TRP A 350 -4.20 27.04 -19.82
CA TRP A 350 -3.75 26.38 -21.04
C TRP A 350 -2.25 26.60 -21.24
N THR A 351 -1.55 25.60 -21.78
CA THR A 351 -0.13 25.78 -22.14
C THR A 351 0.03 26.50 -23.46
N ARG A 352 1.09 27.31 -23.56
CA ARG A 352 1.45 28.10 -24.74
C ARG A 352 2.09 27.22 -25.83
N PRO A 353 2.13 27.67 -27.09
CA PRO A 353 3.01 27.09 -28.10
C PRO A 353 4.45 26.96 -27.56
N PHE A 354 5.08 25.80 -27.76
CA PHE A 354 6.42 25.50 -27.25
C PHE A 354 6.58 25.57 -25.71
N GLU A 355 5.48 25.39 -24.97
CA GLU A 355 5.50 25.16 -23.52
C GLU A 355 5.36 23.66 -23.19
N TYR A 356 6.35 23.16 -22.46
CA TYR A 356 6.51 21.75 -22.12
C TYR A 356 6.38 21.58 -20.62
N VAL A 357 5.47 20.71 -20.18
CA VAL A 357 5.30 20.36 -18.77
C VAL A 357 5.56 18.86 -18.60
N LYS A 358 6.41 18.53 -17.63
CA LYS A 358 6.69 17.15 -17.24
C LYS A 358 6.60 16.95 -15.73
N GLU A 359 6.20 15.74 -15.41
CA GLU A 359 6.02 15.21 -14.09
C GLU A 359 7.01 14.09 -13.80
N PHE A 360 7.45 13.98 -12.56
CA PHE A 360 8.29 12.86 -12.12
C PHE A 360 7.84 12.37 -10.74
N LYS A 361 8.02 11.06 -10.49
CA LYS A 361 7.79 10.41 -9.19
C LYS A 361 8.73 9.21 -9.07
N GLN A 362 9.45 9.13 -7.96
CA GLN A 362 10.16 7.93 -7.53
C GLN A 362 9.68 7.52 -6.14
N ALA A 363 9.47 6.22 -5.95
CA ALA A 363 8.98 5.61 -4.72
C ALA A 363 9.61 4.20 -4.56
N HIS A 364 9.25 3.43 -3.53
CA HIS A 364 9.73 2.05 -3.37
C HIS A 364 8.99 1.08 -4.31
N ARG A 365 7.70 1.32 -4.56
CA ARG A 365 6.88 0.61 -5.56
C ARG A 365 6.19 1.60 -6.51
N ARG A 366 5.93 1.19 -7.76
CA ARG A 366 5.37 2.07 -8.81
C ARG A 366 3.94 2.54 -8.55
N GLN A 367 3.12 1.70 -7.94
CA GLN A 367 1.70 1.96 -7.67
C GLN A 367 1.43 1.99 -6.17
N ASP A 368 0.46 2.82 -5.76
CA ASP A 368 -0.02 2.90 -4.37
C ASP A 368 1.06 3.28 -3.32
N ASP A 369 2.06 4.09 -3.70
CA ASP A 369 3.16 4.45 -2.80
C ASP A 369 3.31 5.95 -2.59
N ILE A 370 3.91 6.31 -1.46
CA ILE A 370 4.38 7.68 -1.19
C ILE A 370 5.63 7.99 -2.01
N ALA A 371 5.78 9.22 -2.48
CA ALA A 371 6.98 9.63 -3.17
C ALA A 371 8.16 9.77 -2.19
N LEU A 372 9.33 9.28 -2.59
CA LEU A 372 10.62 9.63 -1.99
C LEU A 372 11.06 11.00 -2.49
N VAL A 373 10.97 11.20 -3.81
CA VAL A 373 11.05 12.50 -4.49
C VAL A 373 10.03 12.47 -5.63
N ASN A 374 9.33 13.58 -5.81
CA ASN A 374 8.51 13.84 -7.00
C ASN A 374 8.80 15.26 -7.50
N ALA A 375 8.39 15.56 -8.74
CA ALA A 375 8.60 16.87 -9.32
C ALA A 375 7.50 17.25 -10.32
N GLY A 376 7.26 18.56 -10.42
CA GLY A 376 6.61 19.21 -11.53
C GLY A 376 7.59 20.18 -12.16
N MET A 377 7.75 20.13 -13.47
CA MET A 377 8.70 20.97 -14.20
C MET A 377 8.05 21.52 -15.47
N ARG A 378 8.27 22.80 -15.75
CA ARG A 378 7.74 23.52 -16.90
C ARG A 378 8.87 24.29 -17.58
N VAL A 379 8.95 24.20 -18.90
CA VAL A 379 9.91 24.96 -19.73
C VAL A 379 9.16 25.54 -20.93
N HIS A 380 9.27 26.85 -21.14
CA HIS A 380 8.74 27.54 -22.30
C HIS A 380 9.90 28.17 -23.08
N ILE A 381 10.00 27.80 -24.36
CA ILE A 381 11.05 28.28 -25.26
C ILE A 381 10.50 29.24 -26.30
N THR A 382 11.29 30.22 -26.69
CA THR A 382 10.95 31.20 -27.73
C THR A 382 12.14 31.45 -28.62
N GLU A 383 11.89 31.90 -29.85
CA GLU A 383 12.92 32.38 -30.75
C GLU A 383 13.36 33.80 -30.36
N ALA A 384 14.67 33.98 -30.20
CA ALA A 384 15.34 35.27 -29.99
C ALA A 384 16.63 35.30 -30.82
N GLU A 385 16.81 36.36 -31.61
CA GLU A 385 18.01 36.59 -32.45
C GLU A 385 18.39 35.40 -33.38
N GLY A 386 17.39 34.63 -33.83
CA GLY A 386 17.58 33.44 -34.68
C GLY A 386 18.01 32.18 -33.92
N SER A 387 17.89 32.18 -32.59
CA SER A 387 18.17 31.05 -31.70
C SER A 387 16.96 30.74 -30.82
N TRP A 388 16.80 29.48 -30.39
CA TRP A 388 15.75 29.09 -29.44
C TRP A 388 16.29 29.07 -28.01
N ILE A 389 15.76 29.96 -27.18
CA ILE A 389 16.16 30.14 -25.78
C ILE A 389 15.00 29.84 -24.83
N VAL A 390 15.31 29.53 -23.57
CA VAL A 390 14.30 29.44 -22.51
C VAL A 390 13.87 30.85 -22.13
N SER A 391 12.57 31.16 -22.26
CA SER A 391 12.01 32.46 -21.85
C SER A 391 11.36 32.44 -20.47
N ASP A 392 10.92 31.27 -20.04
CA ASP A 392 10.20 31.08 -18.79
C ASP A 392 10.29 29.60 -18.37
N VAL A 393 10.52 29.35 -17.08
CA VAL A 393 10.81 28.04 -16.52
C VAL A 393 10.21 27.95 -15.11
N SER A 394 9.80 26.76 -14.70
CA SER A 394 9.67 26.48 -13.28
C SER A 394 10.03 25.04 -12.96
N ILE A 395 10.81 24.85 -11.90
CA ILE A 395 11.30 23.55 -11.43
C ILE A 395 10.88 23.42 -9.98
N VAL A 396 10.04 22.42 -9.68
CA VAL A 396 9.45 22.24 -8.35
C VAL A 396 9.59 20.80 -7.90
N TYR A 397 10.22 20.58 -6.75
CA TYR A 397 10.39 19.26 -6.13
C TYR A 397 9.50 19.07 -4.90
N GLY A 398 9.00 17.87 -4.67
CA GLY A 398 8.46 17.42 -3.38
C GLY A 398 9.30 16.27 -2.80
N GLY A 399 9.19 16.04 -1.49
CA GLY A 399 9.97 15.04 -0.75
C GLY A 399 11.39 15.48 -0.35
N VAL A 400 11.82 16.69 -0.74
CA VAL A 400 13.16 17.25 -0.44
C VAL A 400 13.16 18.37 0.61
N ALA A 401 11.99 18.91 0.96
CA ALA A 401 11.84 19.97 1.97
C ALA A 401 10.51 19.82 2.73
N ALA A 402 10.22 20.75 3.65
CA ALA A 402 8.98 20.77 4.45
C ALA A 402 7.73 21.24 3.66
N VAL A 403 7.93 21.81 2.48
CA VAL A 403 6.95 22.19 1.45
C VAL A 403 7.54 21.81 0.09
N PRO A 404 6.77 21.79 -1.02
CA PRO A 404 7.39 21.71 -2.33
C PRO A 404 8.34 22.90 -2.55
N LEU A 405 9.55 22.62 -3.03
CA LEU A 405 10.67 23.56 -3.14
C LEU A 405 10.85 23.99 -4.59
N THR A 406 11.17 25.28 -4.83
CA THR A 406 11.43 25.83 -6.17
C THR A 406 12.89 26.25 -6.31
N ASP A 407 13.55 25.86 -7.40
CA ASP A 407 15.00 26.05 -7.59
C ASP A 407 15.31 27.44 -8.17
N GLY A 408 15.16 28.48 -7.33
CA GLY A 408 15.20 29.86 -7.81
C GLY A 408 16.50 30.29 -8.49
N LYS A 409 17.67 29.75 -8.11
CA LYS A 409 18.94 30.08 -8.80
C LYS A 409 19.01 29.35 -10.13
N THR A 410 18.68 28.06 -10.17
CA THR A 410 18.66 27.29 -11.41
C THR A 410 17.62 27.82 -12.40
N GLU A 411 16.39 28.14 -11.96
CA GLU A 411 15.37 28.82 -12.76
C GLU A 411 15.95 30.11 -13.37
N SER A 412 16.66 30.94 -12.58
CA SER A 412 17.27 32.19 -13.05
C SER A 412 18.42 32.00 -14.05
N LEU A 413 19.22 30.93 -13.91
CA LEU A 413 20.29 30.59 -14.87
C LEU A 413 19.72 30.18 -16.22
N LEU A 414 18.63 29.40 -16.23
CA LEU A 414 18.09 28.83 -17.46
C LEU A 414 17.45 29.91 -18.34
N VAL A 415 16.75 30.89 -17.76
CA VAL A 415 16.12 31.98 -18.52
C VAL A 415 17.16 32.79 -19.30
N GLY A 416 16.89 33.03 -20.57
CA GLY A 416 17.78 33.74 -21.51
C GLY A 416 18.77 32.83 -22.23
N ASN A 417 19.00 31.60 -21.76
CA ASN A 417 20.01 30.70 -22.32
C ASN A 417 19.43 29.63 -23.26
N LYS A 418 20.29 29.11 -24.14
CA LYS A 418 20.00 27.97 -25.03
C LYS A 418 20.11 26.68 -24.23
N MET A 419 19.14 25.77 -24.38
CA MET A 419 19.13 24.49 -23.68
C MET A 419 20.08 23.46 -24.34
N ASP A 420 21.38 23.57 -24.04
CA ASP A 420 22.44 22.67 -24.51
C ASP A 420 23.27 22.05 -23.36
N TYR A 421 24.21 21.17 -23.72
CA TYR A 421 24.98 20.39 -22.75
C TYR A 421 25.93 21.24 -21.88
N GLY A 422 26.30 22.46 -22.30
CA GLY A 422 27.10 23.35 -21.44
C GLY A 422 26.25 23.88 -20.28
N LEU A 423 25.04 24.35 -20.59
CA LEU A 423 24.07 24.82 -19.59
C LEU A 423 23.68 23.71 -18.59
N LEU A 424 23.68 22.44 -19.02
CA LEU A 424 23.37 21.29 -18.17
C LEU A 424 24.35 21.12 -17.01
N ASP A 425 25.66 21.23 -17.25
CA ASP A 425 26.70 21.06 -16.22
C ASP A 425 26.66 22.22 -15.20
N GLU A 426 26.41 23.45 -15.65
CA GLU A 426 26.21 24.60 -14.77
C GLU A 426 24.94 24.44 -13.90
N ALA A 427 23.82 24.02 -14.52
CA ALA A 427 22.58 23.76 -13.81
C ALA A 427 22.73 22.65 -12.75
N PHE A 428 23.50 21.58 -13.02
CA PHE A 428 23.77 20.53 -12.03
C PHE A 428 24.56 21.01 -10.81
N ASN A 429 25.36 22.07 -10.93
CA ASN A 429 26.05 22.65 -9.78
C ASN A 429 25.10 23.51 -8.95
N LEU A 430 24.28 24.35 -9.59
CA LEU A 430 23.27 25.16 -8.88
C LEU A 430 22.17 24.31 -8.21
N LEU A 431 21.70 23.22 -8.84
CA LEU A 431 20.67 22.34 -8.26
C LEU A 431 21.11 21.71 -6.93
N LYS A 432 22.40 21.47 -6.73
CA LYS A 432 22.95 20.99 -5.45
C LYS A 432 22.89 22.06 -4.37
N GLU A 433 22.97 23.34 -4.74
CA GLU A 433 22.80 24.47 -3.82
C GLU A 433 21.33 24.81 -3.55
N ASP A 434 20.45 24.63 -4.54
CA ASP A 434 19.02 24.92 -4.43
C ASP A 434 18.26 23.82 -3.68
N THR A 435 18.72 22.56 -3.73
CA THR A 435 18.09 21.40 -3.05
C THR A 435 18.93 20.78 -1.90
N PRO A 436 19.41 21.55 -0.89
CA PRO A 436 20.28 21.02 0.15
C PRO A 436 19.51 20.11 1.12
N LEU A 437 19.89 18.83 1.18
CA LEU A 437 19.38 17.86 2.14
C LEU A 437 20.42 17.57 3.23
N ALA A 438 20.07 17.84 4.49
CA ALA A 438 20.90 17.48 5.64
C ALA A 438 20.94 15.96 5.84
N GLU A 439 22.05 15.42 6.37
CA GLU A 439 22.21 13.97 6.63
C GLU A 439 21.11 13.38 7.53
N ASN A 440 20.61 14.17 8.46
CA ASN A 440 19.52 13.81 9.39
C ASN A 440 18.11 14.15 8.86
N ALA A 441 17.95 14.47 7.57
CA ALA A 441 16.66 14.84 7.00
C ALA A 441 15.62 13.71 7.14
N PRO A 442 14.39 13.99 7.63
CA PRO A 442 13.33 13.01 7.74
C PRO A 442 13.11 12.23 6.44
N GLY A 443 12.92 10.90 6.57
CA GLY A 443 12.87 9.96 5.44
C GLY A 443 14.21 9.34 5.05
N GLY A 444 15.35 9.86 5.54
CA GLY A 444 16.67 9.29 5.25
C GLY A 444 17.03 9.33 3.76
N MET A 445 17.78 8.33 3.28
CA MET A 445 18.12 8.16 1.85
C MET A 445 18.63 9.44 1.16
N VAL A 446 19.44 10.23 1.88
CA VAL A 446 19.80 11.60 1.50
C VAL A 446 20.51 11.65 0.15
N GLU A 447 21.56 10.85 -0.03
CA GLU A 447 22.30 10.74 -1.30
C GLU A 447 21.40 10.34 -2.47
N PHE A 448 20.49 9.39 -2.27
CA PHE A 448 19.55 8.93 -3.30
C PHE A 448 18.53 10.01 -3.66
N ARG A 449 17.97 10.71 -2.67
CA ARG A 449 17.05 11.83 -2.91
C ARG A 449 17.73 13.00 -3.62
N SER A 450 18.95 13.36 -3.22
CA SER A 450 19.76 14.38 -3.90
C SER A 450 20.15 13.98 -5.34
N SER A 451 20.39 12.69 -5.59
CA SER A 451 20.65 12.20 -6.95
C SER A 451 19.40 12.22 -7.85
N LEU A 452 18.21 12.08 -7.26
CA LEU A 452 16.94 12.10 -8.00
C LEU A 452 16.57 13.49 -8.51
N THR A 453 16.92 14.57 -7.80
CA THR A 453 16.65 15.94 -8.27
C THR A 453 17.38 16.19 -9.60
N LEU A 454 18.69 15.96 -9.61
CA LEU A 454 19.55 16.00 -10.81
C LEU A 454 19.03 15.07 -11.93
N SER A 455 18.64 13.84 -11.58
CA SER A 455 18.12 12.86 -12.54
C SER A 455 16.80 13.26 -13.19
N PHE A 456 15.90 13.93 -12.45
CA PHE A 456 14.64 14.46 -12.99
C PHE A 456 14.88 15.69 -13.86
N PHE A 457 15.80 16.58 -13.47
CA PHE A 457 16.19 17.72 -14.31
C PHE A 457 16.80 17.26 -15.64
N PHE A 458 17.72 16.29 -15.59
CA PHE A 458 18.30 15.67 -16.79
C PHE A 458 17.21 15.09 -17.71
N LYS A 459 16.17 14.46 -17.17
CA LYS A 459 15.08 13.92 -17.98
C LYS A 459 14.21 14.99 -18.65
N ILE A 460 13.92 16.12 -17.99
CA ILE A 460 13.21 17.21 -18.71
C ILE A 460 14.11 17.88 -19.74
N PHE A 461 15.41 18.07 -19.46
CA PHE A 461 16.38 18.57 -20.42
C PHE A 461 16.36 17.73 -21.70
N LEU A 462 16.59 16.42 -21.59
CA LEU A 462 16.54 15.51 -22.74
C LEU A 462 15.16 15.54 -23.44
N TYR A 463 14.06 15.64 -22.70
CA TYR A 463 12.71 15.69 -23.27
C TYR A 463 12.49 16.96 -24.11
N VAL A 464 12.88 18.13 -23.61
CA VAL A 464 12.74 19.40 -24.35
C VAL A 464 13.66 19.42 -25.57
N THR A 465 14.93 18.99 -25.44
CA THR A 465 15.84 18.87 -26.60
C THR A 465 15.28 17.90 -27.66
N HIS A 466 14.60 16.81 -27.25
CA HIS A 466 13.93 15.91 -28.18
C HIS A 466 12.83 16.63 -28.96
N GLU A 467 11.93 17.31 -28.26
CA GLU A 467 10.79 18.05 -28.83
C GLU A 467 11.22 19.24 -29.69
N MET A 468 12.40 19.83 -29.44
CA MET A 468 12.99 20.84 -30.31
C MET A 468 13.53 20.23 -31.60
N ASN A 469 14.27 19.11 -31.51
CA ASN A 469 14.83 18.42 -32.67
C ASN A 469 13.73 17.85 -33.60
N THR A 470 12.71 17.19 -33.04
CA THR A 470 11.59 16.64 -33.84
C THR A 470 10.77 17.71 -34.56
N LYS A 471 10.82 18.97 -34.11
CA LYS A 471 10.22 20.14 -34.77
C LYS A 471 11.19 20.93 -35.65
N GLY A 472 12.44 20.48 -35.81
CA GLY A 472 13.47 21.14 -36.61
C GLY A 472 14.05 22.42 -35.99
N LEU A 473 13.83 22.67 -34.70
CA LEU A 473 14.24 23.90 -34.00
C LEU A 473 15.69 23.83 -33.49
N SER A 474 16.27 22.63 -33.42
CA SER A 474 17.68 22.38 -33.10
C SER A 474 18.32 21.53 -34.20
N LYS A 475 19.58 21.83 -34.53
CA LYS A 475 20.43 21.00 -35.40
C LYS A 475 21.16 19.90 -34.62
N GLU A 476 21.28 20.06 -33.30
CA GLU A 476 21.93 19.12 -32.40
C GLU A 476 20.90 18.12 -31.91
N GLY A 477 20.96 16.90 -32.44
CA GLY A 477 20.12 15.79 -32.04
C GLY A 477 20.61 15.12 -30.76
N LEU A 478 19.69 14.42 -30.08
CA LEU A 478 20.03 13.56 -28.95
C LEU A 478 20.87 12.37 -29.37
N TYR A 479 21.83 11.98 -28.52
CA TYR A 479 22.48 10.69 -28.63
C TYR A 479 21.45 9.55 -28.54
N VAL A 480 21.52 8.59 -29.45
CA VAL A 480 20.57 7.47 -29.54
C VAL A 480 20.47 6.70 -28.21
N ALA A 481 21.58 6.56 -27.49
CA ALA A 481 21.63 5.91 -26.18
C ALA A 481 20.77 6.61 -25.10
N SER A 482 20.53 7.92 -25.23
CA SER A 482 19.73 8.71 -24.27
C SER A 482 18.22 8.65 -24.54
N MET A 483 17.78 8.11 -25.68
CA MET A 483 16.36 8.07 -26.09
C MET A 483 15.47 7.24 -25.15
N SER A 484 16.03 6.26 -24.43
CA SER A 484 15.30 5.48 -23.43
C SER A 484 14.97 6.29 -22.16
N ALA A 485 15.75 7.32 -21.83
CA ALA A 485 15.58 8.10 -20.59
C ALA A 485 14.31 8.98 -20.61
N ILE A 486 13.87 9.39 -21.81
CA ILE A 486 12.65 10.20 -22.03
C ILE A 486 11.38 9.36 -22.22
N GLN A 487 11.51 8.04 -22.40
CA GLN A 487 10.35 7.16 -22.57
C GLN A 487 9.58 7.03 -21.25
N SER A 488 8.26 7.23 -21.34
CA SER A 488 7.37 7.01 -20.21
C SER A 488 7.19 5.51 -19.96
N TYR A 489 7.24 5.08 -18.70
CA TYR A 489 7.05 3.67 -18.36
C TYR A 489 5.59 3.24 -18.58
N THR A 490 5.38 2.30 -19.50
CA THR A 490 4.14 1.54 -19.64
C THR A 490 4.38 0.14 -19.09
N ARG A 491 3.47 -0.36 -18.25
CA ARG A 491 3.54 -1.73 -17.74
C ARG A 491 3.23 -2.70 -18.90
N PRO A 492 4.12 -3.65 -19.25
CA PRO A 492 3.78 -4.69 -20.21
C PRO A 492 2.73 -5.64 -19.60
N PHE A 493 1.90 -6.25 -20.44
CA PHE A 493 0.89 -7.20 -19.98
C PHE A 493 1.52 -8.37 -19.20
N THR A 494 0.90 -8.74 -18.08
CA THR A 494 1.32 -9.90 -17.31
C THR A 494 1.00 -11.18 -18.09
N ILE A 495 2.03 -11.97 -18.42
CA ILE A 495 1.90 -13.28 -19.09
C ILE A 495 2.64 -14.32 -18.25
N GLY A 496 2.09 -15.53 -18.11
CA GLY A 496 2.76 -16.63 -17.43
C GLY A 496 2.14 -17.98 -17.74
N THR A 497 2.98 -19.00 -17.89
CA THR A 497 2.62 -20.38 -18.23
C THR A 497 2.99 -21.31 -17.06
N GLN A 498 2.23 -22.38 -16.83
CA GLN A 498 2.63 -23.47 -15.94
C GLN A 498 2.58 -24.78 -16.72
N GLY A 499 3.65 -25.57 -16.63
CA GLY A 499 3.64 -26.98 -16.99
C GLY A 499 3.59 -27.83 -15.73
N TYR A 500 2.75 -28.85 -15.73
CA TYR A 500 2.68 -29.89 -14.71
C TYR A 500 2.15 -31.18 -15.35
N GLU A 501 2.49 -32.33 -14.76
CA GLU A 501 2.03 -33.64 -15.23
C GLU A 501 0.57 -33.89 -14.79
N LEU A 502 -0.25 -34.49 -15.67
CA LEU A 502 -1.63 -34.84 -15.37
C LEU A 502 -1.79 -36.34 -15.12
N VAL A 503 -2.21 -36.70 -13.90
CA VAL A 503 -2.54 -38.08 -13.53
C VAL A 503 -3.95 -38.43 -14.01
N GLN A 504 -4.06 -39.29 -15.03
CA GLN A 504 -5.31 -39.51 -15.76
C GLN A 504 -6.30 -40.51 -15.13
N GLN A 505 -5.96 -41.24 -14.04
CA GLN A 505 -6.83 -42.31 -13.52
C GLN A 505 -6.92 -42.40 -11.99
N GLY A 506 -8.12 -42.75 -11.51
CA GLY A 506 -8.34 -43.43 -10.22
C GLY A 506 -8.45 -42.58 -8.96
N THR A 507 -7.71 -41.47 -8.82
CA THR A 507 -7.74 -40.66 -7.59
C THR A 507 -7.61 -39.15 -7.87
N VAL A 508 -7.97 -38.33 -6.87
CA VAL A 508 -7.78 -36.86 -6.90
C VAL A 508 -6.32 -36.43 -6.62
N VAL A 509 -5.43 -37.36 -6.29
CA VAL A 509 -4.02 -37.05 -6.01
C VAL A 509 -3.31 -36.72 -7.32
N GLY A 510 -2.62 -35.57 -7.36
CA GLY A 510 -2.01 -35.05 -8.58
C GLY A 510 -2.96 -34.28 -9.51
N GLN A 511 -4.25 -34.18 -9.18
CA GLN A 511 -5.20 -33.35 -9.93
C GLN A 511 -5.20 -31.90 -9.39
N PRO A 512 -5.37 -30.87 -10.26
CA PRO A 512 -5.43 -29.47 -9.86
C PRO A 512 -6.81 -29.14 -9.25
N MET A 513 -7.09 -29.69 -8.07
CA MET A 513 -8.36 -29.49 -7.38
C MET A 513 -8.48 -28.05 -6.83
N VAL A 514 -9.64 -27.44 -7.02
CA VAL A 514 -9.97 -26.13 -6.43
C VAL A 514 -9.96 -26.26 -4.89
N PRO A 515 -9.35 -25.31 -4.14
CA PRO A 515 -9.35 -25.38 -2.68
C PRO A 515 -10.77 -25.45 -2.12
N LEU A 516 -11.04 -26.40 -1.22
CA LEU A 516 -12.40 -26.68 -0.69
C LEU A 516 -13.06 -25.46 0.00
N SER A 517 -12.28 -24.46 0.42
CA SER A 517 -12.78 -23.22 1.00
C SER A 517 -12.86 -22.04 0.02
N ALA A 518 -12.42 -22.19 -1.24
CA ALA A 518 -12.38 -21.09 -2.21
C ALA A 518 -13.76 -20.45 -2.39
N THR A 519 -14.81 -21.27 -2.54
CA THR A 519 -16.21 -20.82 -2.60
C THR A 519 -16.62 -19.98 -1.40
N LEU A 520 -16.25 -20.39 -0.18
CA LEU A 520 -16.55 -19.63 1.05
C LEU A 520 -15.76 -18.31 1.11
N GLN A 521 -14.57 -18.26 0.53
CA GLN A 521 -13.70 -17.09 0.56
C GLN A 521 -14.13 -16.02 -0.46
N VAL A 522 -14.63 -16.44 -1.62
CA VAL A 522 -15.16 -15.52 -2.65
C VAL A 522 -16.54 -14.96 -2.28
N THR A 523 -17.28 -15.59 -1.35
CA THR A 523 -18.58 -15.11 -0.82
C THR A 523 -18.49 -14.45 0.56
N ALA A 524 -17.30 -14.44 1.19
CA ALA A 524 -17.08 -14.13 2.61
C ALA A 524 -17.84 -15.00 3.65
N GLU A 525 -18.39 -16.15 3.24
CA GLU A 525 -18.87 -17.18 4.20
C GLU A 525 -17.71 -17.89 4.97
N ALA A 526 -16.45 -17.54 4.69
CA ALA A 526 -15.27 -18.09 5.34
C ALA A 526 -14.88 -17.35 6.64
N GLU A 527 -15.59 -17.64 7.74
CA GLU A 527 -15.35 -17.08 9.08
C GLU A 527 -13.87 -17.12 9.56
N TYR A 528 -13.26 -15.97 9.82
CA TYR A 528 -12.00 -15.79 10.56
C TYR A 528 -12.27 -15.48 12.04
N VAL A 529 -11.21 -15.30 12.86
CA VAL A 529 -11.39 -15.26 14.32
C VAL A 529 -12.17 -14.04 14.81
N ASP A 530 -12.06 -12.89 14.12
CA ASP A 530 -12.82 -11.69 14.49
C ASP A 530 -14.30 -11.76 14.06
N ASP A 531 -14.59 -12.54 13.01
CA ASP A 531 -15.94 -12.77 12.47
C ASP A 531 -16.78 -13.69 13.37
N THR A 532 -16.13 -14.49 14.24
CA THR A 532 -16.81 -15.41 15.14
C THR A 532 -17.81 -14.68 16.05
N PRO A 533 -19.09 -15.11 16.09
CA PRO A 533 -20.08 -14.58 17.02
C PRO A 533 -19.61 -14.67 18.47
N THR A 534 -19.39 -13.52 19.09
CA THR A 534 -18.90 -13.39 20.46
C THR A 534 -19.98 -13.73 21.49
N PRO A 535 -19.67 -14.41 22.60
CA PRO A 535 -20.64 -14.65 23.67
C PRO A 535 -21.18 -13.34 24.29
N PRO A 536 -22.35 -13.37 24.97
CA PRO A 536 -22.87 -12.21 25.70
C PRO A 536 -21.86 -11.65 26.70
N ASN A 537 -21.89 -10.32 26.90
CA ASN A 537 -20.98 -9.59 27.80
C ASN A 537 -19.48 -9.71 27.47
N THR A 538 -19.12 -10.12 26.25
CA THR A 538 -17.74 -10.05 25.76
C THR A 538 -17.18 -8.64 25.89
N LEU A 539 -15.94 -8.56 26.36
CA LEU A 539 -15.14 -7.35 26.40
C LEU A 539 -14.11 -7.37 25.27
N HIS A 540 -13.61 -6.20 24.92
CA HIS A 540 -12.53 -6.02 23.95
C HIS A 540 -11.27 -5.52 24.64
N ALA A 541 -10.11 -5.91 24.11
CA ALA A 541 -8.82 -5.55 24.69
C ALA A 541 -7.94 -4.73 23.73
N ALA A 542 -7.00 -4.00 24.33
CA ALA A 542 -5.88 -3.32 23.69
C ALA A 542 -4.63 -3.42 24.56
N LEU A 543 -3.45 -3.48 23.94
CA LEU A 543 -2.19 -3.65 24.63
C LEU A 543 -1.64 -2.31 25.14
N VAL A 544 -0.95 -2.35 26.28
CA VAL A 544 -0.10 -1.27 26.77
C VAL A 544 1.35 -1.66 26.45
N LEU A 545 2.02 -0.86 25.61
CA LEU A 545 3.30 -1.21 24.99
C LEU A 545 4.44 -0.29 25.47
N SER A 546 5.66 -0.84 25.49
CA SER A 546 6.89 -0.08 25.67
C SER A 546 7.08 0.95 24.55
N LYS A 547 7.46 2.17 24.95
CA LYS A 547 7.89 3.26 24.05
C LYS A 547 9.42 3.41 24.01
N GLU A 548 10.15 2.56 24.72
CA GLU A 548 11.60 2.64 24.90
C GLU A 548 12.28 1.34 24.46
N ALA A 549 13.44 1.45 23.82
CA ALA A 549 14.18 0.28 23.33
C ALA A 549 14.81 -0.53 24.47
N HIS A 550 15.35 0.13 25.50
CA HIS A 550 15.81 -0.52 26.72
C HIS A 550 15.64 0.45 27.91
N ALA A 551 14.84 0.08 28.91
CA ALA A 551 14.59 0.93 30.07
C ALA A 551 14.03 0.17 31.28
N ARG A 552 14.27 0.68 32.49
CA ARG A 552 13.56 0.25 33.71
C ARG A 552 12.22 0.98 33.84
N ILE A 553 11.17 0.25 34.19
CA ILE A 553 9.85 0.80 34.52
C ILE A 553 9.92 1.36 35.95
N LEU A 554 9.67 2.66 36.12
CA LEU A 554 9.68 3.32 37.43
C LEU A 554 8.30 3.38 38.07
N SER A 555 7.26 3.60 37.25
CA SER A 555 5.86 3.66 37.71
C SER A 555 4.90 3.55 36.52
N ILE A 556 3.76 2.90 36.75
CA ILE A 556 2.61 2.86 35.83
C ILE A 556 1.44 3.56 36.51
N ASP A 557 0.86 4.56 35.84
CA ASP A 557 -0.29 5.34 36.28
C ASP A 557 -1.44 5.18 35.28
N ASP A 558 -2.55 4.64 35.76
CA ASP A 558 -3.75 4.34 34.99
C ASP A 558 -4.96 5.19 35.40
N SER A 559 -4.77 6.22 36.23
CA SER A 559 -5.83 7.09 36.75
C SER A 559 -6.71 7.69 35.63
N VAL A 560 -6.07 8.18 34.56
CA VAL A 560 -6.75 8.74 33.38
C VAL A 560 -7.38 7.66 32.50
N ALA A 561 -6.79 6.45 32.46
CA ALA A 561 -7.34 5.31 31.73
C ALA A 561 -8.64 4.80 32.37
N LYS A 562 -8.66 4.65 33.71
CA LYS A 562 -9.82 4.27 34.53
C LYS A 562 -11.05 5.16 34.33
N CYS A 563 -10.84 6.44 34.06
CA CYS A 563 -11.91 7.40 33.77
C CYS A 563 -12.44 7.33 32.32
N SER A 564 -11.99 6.39 31.51
CA SER A 564 -12.45 6.25 30.12
C SER A 564 -13.79 5.52 30.02
N PRO A 565 -14.66 5.88 29.07
CA PRO A 565 -15.91 5.16 28.82
C PRO A 565 -15.66 3.66 28.64
N GLY A 566 -16.52 2.83 29.24
CA GLY A 566 -16.49 1.39 29.06
C GLY A 566 -15.32 0.64 29.70
N PHE A 567 -14.38 1.32 30.38
CA PHE A 567 -13.20 0.70 31.00
C PHE A 567 -13.61 -0.38 32.01
N ALA A 568 -13.07 -1.59 31.85
CA ALA A 568 -13.33 -2.74 32.72
C ALA A 568 -12.12 -3.14 33.56
N GLY A 569 -10.89 -2.87 33.10
CA GLY A 569 -9.68 -3.14 33.87
C GLY A 569 -8.38 -2.91 33.09
N LEU A 570 -7.29 -2.77 33.85
CA LEU A 570 -5.90 -2.88 33.39
C LEU A 570 -5.27 -4.05 34.13
N PHE A 571 -4.64 -4.97 33.40
CA PHE A 571 -3.93 -6.12 33.95
C PHE A 571 -2.44 -6.03 33.59
N LEU A 572 -1.59 -6.30 34.58
CA LEU A 572 -0.13 -6.20 34.56
C LEU A 572 0.48 -7.54 35.01
N SER A 573 1.81 -7.61 35.05
CA SER A 573 2.59 -8.78 35.52
C SER A 573 2.14 -9.34 36.87
N LYS A 574 1.78 -8.47 37.82
CA LYS A 574 1.27 -8.81 39.16
C LYS A 574 -0.10 -9.51 39.17
N ASP A 575 -0.87 -9.38 38.10
CA ASP A 575 -2.24 -9.89 38.00
C ASP A 575 -2.30 -11.28 37.32
N VAL A 576 -1.12 -11.82 36.94
CA VAL A 576 -0.96 -13.18 36.40
C VAL A 576 -1.14 -14.23 37.51
N PRO A 577 -2.13 -15.14 37.42
CA PRO A 577 -2.38 -16.11 38.50
C PRO A 577 -1.33 -17.22 38.64
N GLY A 578 -0.72 -17.62 37.52
CA GLY A 578 0.33 -18.64 37.44
C GLY A 578 1.72 -18.02 37.27
N ALA A 579 2.45 -18.45 36.24
CA ALA A 579 3.76 -17.89 35.93
C ALA A 579 3.68 -16.83 34.81
N ASN A 580 4.25 -15.64 35.05
CA ASN A 580 4.38 -14.58 34.03
C ASN A 580 5.32 -14.94 32.87
N SER A 581 5.95 -16.11 32.87
CA SER A 581 6.94 -16.53 31.87
C SER A 581 6.35 -17.24 30.65
N ILE A 582 6.96 -16.96 29.50
CA ILE A 582 6.65 -17.49 28.17
C ILE A 582 7.68 -18.58 27.83
N GLY A 583 7.28 -19.83 28.01
CA GLY A 583 8.04 -21.01 27.57
C GLY A 583 7.23 -22.31 27.80
N PRO A 584 7.46 -23.38 27.03
CA PRO A 584 6.66 -24.60 27.14
C PRO A 584 7.04 -25.38 28.39
N ILE A 585 6.06 -25.82 29.20
CA ILE A 585 6.31 -26.58 30.43
C ILE A 585 7.21 -27.80 30.13
N ARG A 586 8.36 -27.84 30.82
CA ARG A 586 9.43 -28.81 30.62
C ARG A 586 8.98 -30.27 30.76
N PHE A 587 9.09 -31.02 29.67
CA PHE A 587 9.66 -32.37 29.74
C PHE A 587 11.07 -32.33 29.14
N LEU A 588 12.04 -32.89 29.88
CA LEU A 588 13.49 -32.96 29.59
C LEU A 588 14.34 -31.68 29.80
N HIS A 589 15.29 -31.82 30.74
CA HIS A 589 16.55 -31.08 30.97
C HIS A 589 16.58 -29.57 31.32
N LYS A 590 17.47 -29.28 32.29
CA LYS A 590 17.62 -28.05 33.12
C LYS A 590 17.84 -26.77 32.30
N LYS A 591 17.45 -25.63 32.91
CA LYS A 591 17.55 -24.19 32.50
C LYS A 591 17.80 -23.88 31.01
N ASN A 592 16.93 -23.08 30.37
CA ASN A 592 17.30 -21.92 29.52
C ASN A 592 16.03 -21.12 29.10
N ILE A 593 16.03 -20.41 27.94
CA ILE A 593 15.44 -19.06 27.72
C ILE A 593 14.87 -18.85 26.26
N GLY A 594 13.53 -18.74 26.03
CA GLY A 594 12.78 -18.62 24.71
C GLY A 594 11.26 -19.04 24.74
N PRO A 595 10.35 -18.77 23.77
CA PRO A 595 9.14 -19.62 23.58
C PRO A 595 9.49 -21.03 23.09
N ILE A 596 10.77 -21.29 22.86
CA ILE A 596 11.36 -22.60 22.61
C ILE A 596 12.14 -23.08 23.87
N ILE A 597 12.35 -22.26 24.92
CA ILE A 597 13.31 -22.57 26.00
C ILE A 597 13.03 -21.99 27.44
N HIS A 598 12.22 -20.91 27.63
CA HIS A 598 11.72 -20.10 28.80
C HIS A 598 12.31 -18.66 29.09
N ASP A 599 12.05 -17.57 28.31
CA ASP A 599 12.62 -16.20 28.55
C ASP A 599 11.65 -15.03 28.68
N GLY A 600 10.68 -14.94 27.78
CA GLY A 600 9.81 -13.79 27.68
C GLY A 600 8.87 -13.67 28.88
N GLU A 601 8.40 -12.46 29.12
CA GLU A 601 7.28 -12.20 30.03
C GLU A 601 6.00 -11.94 29.23
N VAL A 602 4.84 -12.35 29.76
CA VAL A 602 3.52 -11.95 29.21
C VAL A 602 3.34 -10.45 29.36
N PHE A 603 3.71 -9.93 30.52
CA PHE A 603 3.74 -8.51 30.84
C PHE A 603 5.09 -8.16 31.46
N ALA A 604 5.81 -7.18 30.89
CA ALA A 604 7.09 -6.72 31.43
C ALA A 604 6.96 -6.30 32.90
N SER A 605 7.78 -6.89 33.79
CA SER A 605 7.66 -6.69 35.24
C SER A 605 8.50 -5.53 35.78
N ASP A 606 9.73 -5.36 35.28
CA ASP A 606 10.71 -4.39 35.80
C ASP A 606 11.49 -3.68 34.67
N VAL A 607 11.93 -4.41 33.65
CA VAL A 607 12.71 -3.86 32.53
C VAL A 607 12.04 -4.18 31.19
N VAL A 608 11.95 -3.17 30.33
CA VAL A 608 11.59 -3.32 28.92
C VAL A 608 12.86 -3.38 28.06
N THR A 609 12.91 -4.31 27.11
CA THR A 609 14.08 -4.65 26.27
C THR A 609 13.81 -4.50 24.77
N CYS A 610 12.62 -4.03 24.38
CA CYS A 610 12.36 -3.50 23.04
C CYS A 610 11.17 -2.52 23.04
N VAL A 611 11.12 -1.65 22.02
CA VAL A 611 9.90 -0.90 21.67
C VAL A 611 8.84 -1.92 21.26
N GLY A 612 7.60 -1.75 21.73
CA GLY A 612 6.54 -2.73 21.47
C GLY A 612 6.48 -3.91 22.46
N GLN A 613 7.39 -4.03 23.44
CA GLN A 613 7.21 -5.05 24.48
C GLN A 613 5.93 -4.79 25.27
N ILE A 614 5.15 -5.83 25.54
CA ILE A 614 3.87 -5.72 26.25
C ILE A 614 4.15 -5.49 27.74
N ILE A 615 3.61 -4.40 28.30
CA ILE A 615 3.67 -4.04 29.72
C ILE A 615 2.35 -4.39 30.42
N GLY A 616 1.24 -4.39 29.69
CA GLY A 616 -0.08 -4.71 30.21
C GLY A 616 -1.15 -4.85 29.14
N ILE A 617 -2.37 -5.14 29.56
CA ILE A 617 -3.56 -5.21 28.71
C ILE A 617 -4.70 -4.42 29.36
N VAL A 618 -5.29 -3.49 28.60
CA VAL A 618 -6.50 -2.75 28.97
C VAL A 618 -7.70 -3.41 28.32
N VAL A 619 -8.79 -3.50 29.07
CA VAL A 619 -10.04 -4.13 28.66
C VAL A 619 -11.20 -3.16 28.83
N ALA A 620 -12.10 -3.10 27.83
CA ALA A 620 -13.30 -2.26 27.83
C ALA A 620 -14.47 -2.92 27.09
N ASP A 621 -15.65 -2.29 27.14
CA ASP A 621 -16.87 -2.72 26.45
C ASP A 621 -16.76 -2.77 24.91
N THR A 622 -15.88 -1.94 24.32
CA THR A 622 -15.65 -1.85 22.88
C THR A 622 -14.15 -1.72 22.59
N HIS A 623 -13.73 -2.16 21.40
CA HIS A 623 -12.32 -2.16 21.00
C HIS A 623 -11.73 -0.74 20.90
N ASP A 624 -12.52 0.25 20.45
CA ASP A 624 -12.05 1.63 20.40
C ASP A 624 -11.96 2.27 21.79
N ASN A 625 -12.86 1.96 22.73
CA ASN A 625 -12.72 2.36 24.13
C ASN A 625 -11.48 1.73 24.78
N ALA A 626 -11.19 0.45 24.51
CA ALA A 626 -10.00 -0.23 25.02
C ALA A 626 -8.70 0.45 24.54
N LYS A 627 -8.59 0.77 23.25
CA LYS A 627 -7.44 1.51 22.68
C LYS A 627 -7.34 2.93 23.24
N ALA A 628 -8.46 3.65 23.32
CA ALA A 628 -8.48 5.01 23.86
C ALA A 628 -8.07 5.05 25.35
N ALA A 629 -8.37 4.00 26.11
CA ALA A 629 -7.93 3.85 27.49
C ALA A 629 -6.46 3.39 27.59
N ALA A 630 -6.01 2.44 26.77
CA ALA A 630 -4.60 2.00 26.71
C ALA A 630 -3.65 3.17 26.40
N ASN A 631 -4.01 4.04 25.45
CA ASN A 631 -3.24 5.24 25.10
C ASN A 631 -3.13 6.28 26.23
N LYS A 632 -3.95 6.17 27.29
CA LYS A 632 -3.94 7.05 28.48
C LYS A 632 -3.17 6.47 29.66
N VAL A 633 -2.67 5.23 29.57
CA VAL A 633 -1.80 4.67 30.60
C VAL A 633 -0.44 5.36 30.52
N ASN A 634 -0.06 6.05 31.60
CA ASN A 634 1.17 6.81 31.68
C ASN A 634 2.27 5.95 32.33
N ILE A 635 3.44 5.88 31.71
CA ILE A 635 4.55 5.03 32.16
C ILE A 635 5.81 5.87 32.25
N LYS A 636 6.44 5.87 33.42
CA LYS A 636 7.73 6.52 33.64
C LYS A 636 8.84 5.50 33.49
N TYR A 637 9.88 5.88 32.74
CA TYR A 637 11.02 5.03 32.42
C TYR A 637 12.33 5.66 32.93
N SER A 638 13.29 4.81 33.29
CA SER A 638 14.72 5.17 33.33
C SER A 638 15.41 4.45 32.18
N LYS A 639 15.85 5.19 31.15
CA LYS A 639 16.52 4.62 29.98
C LYS A 639 17.80 3.87 30.37
N LEU A 640 18.09 2.80 29.64
CA LEU A 640 19.30 1.98 29.77
C LEU A 640 20.01 1.92 28.40
N PRO A 641 21.32 1.59 28.34
CA PRO A 641 22.03 1.45 27.06
C PRO A 641 21.39 0.35 26.20
N ALA A 642 20.98 0.68 24.97
CA ALA A 642 20.38 -0.26 24.03
C ALA A 642 21.43 -0.76 23.02
N ILE A 643 21.22 -1.98 22.52
CA ILE A 643 21.96 -2.58 21.40
C ILE A 643 20.92 -2.79 20.29
N LEU A 644 21.18 -2.25 19.11
CA LEU A 644 20.21 -2.14 18.01
C LEU A 644 20.70 -2.79 16.72
N SER A 645 22.02 -2.82 16.47
CA SER A 645 22.62 -3.43 15.28
C SER A 645 23.36 -4.74 15.56
N ILE A 646 23.62 -5.54 14.51
CA ILE A 646 24.39 -6.78 14.60
C ILE A 646 25.85 -6.47 15.00
N GLU A 647 26.41 -5.41 14.43
CA GLU A 647 27.76 -4.92 14.70
C GLU A 647 27.92 -4.44 16.16
N GLU A 648 26.92 -3.76 16.70
CA GLU A 648 26.86 -3.39 18.12
C GLU A 648 26.80 -4.64 19.02
N ALA A 649 25.99 -5.64 18.65
CA ALA A 649 25.88 -6.89 19.39
C ALA A 649 27.20 -7.68 19.38
N ILE A 650 27.88 -7.78 18.23
CA ILE A 650 29.22 -8.38 18.10
C ILE A 650 30.22 -7.65 19.00
N LYS A 651 30.27 -6.31 18.91
CA LYS A 651 31.17 -5.47 19.71
C LYS A 651 30.93 -5.60 21.22
N ALA A 652 29.68 -5.81 21.63
CA ALA A 652 29.29 -6.04 23.01
C ALA A 652 29.39 -7.52 23.46
N SER A 653 29.72 -8.45 22.55
CA SER A 653 29.60 -9.90 22.77
C SER A 653 28.20 -10.35 23.26
N SER A 654 27.16 -9.63 22.83
CA SER A 654 25.77 -9.79 23.27
C SER A 654 25.04 -10.86 22.46
N PHE A 655 25.48 -12.10 22.59
CA PHE A 655 24.90 -13.27 21.89
C PHE A 655 23.94 -14.08 22.77
N HIS A 656 23.02 -14.81 22.14
CA HIS A 656 22.26 -15.84 22.85
C HIS A 656 23.21 -16.97 23.32
N PRO A 657 23.07 -17.47 24.57
CA PRO A 657 24.00 -18.46 25.11
C PRO A 657 23.84 -19.82 24.43
N HIS A 658 24.97 -20.46 24.10
CA HIS A 658 25.05 -21.79 23.50
C HIS A 658 24.40 -21.95 22.10
N THR A 659 24.25 -20.86 21.33
CA THR A 659 23.66 -20.91 19.98
C THR A 659 24.66 -21.02 18.84
N THR A 660 25.97 -20.79 19.07
CA THR A 660 27.01 -20.90 18.03
C THR A 660 27.00 -22.29 17.37
N ARG A 661 26.95 -22.33 16.03
CA ARG A 661 27.03 -23.55 15.22
C ARG A 661 28.15 -23.42 14.21
N CYS A 662 28.80 -24.53 13.90
CA CYS A 662 29.80 -24.61 12.84
C CYS A 662 29.56 -25.90 12.04
N LEU A 663 29.74 -25.82 10.72
CA LEU A 663 29.69 -26.94 9.78
C LEU A 663 30.93 -26.84 8.90
N SER A 664 31.82 -27.83 8.97
CA SER A 664 33.05 -27.87 8.18
C SER A 664 33.14 -29.17 7.36
N LYS A 665 33.81 -29.09 6.19
CA LYS A 665 34.04 -30.23 5.30
C LYS A 665 35.24 -29.98 4.40
N GLY A 666 36.22 -30.87 4.44
CA GLY A 666 37.50 -30.69 3.75
C GLY A 666 38.48 -29.86 4.59
N ASP A 667 39.56 -29.41 3.96
CA ASP A 667 40.58 -28.54 4.54
C ASP A 667 40.57 -27.22 3.77
N VAL A 668 39.83 -26.26 4.28
CA VAL A 668 39.50 -24.99 3.59
C VAL A 668 40.73 -24.07 3.62
N GLU A 669 41.43 -24.08 4.76
CA GLU A 669 42.66 -23.36 5.03
C GLU A 669 43.79 -23.82 4.11
N LEU A 670 43.96 -25.12 3.89
CA LEU A 670 44.93 -25.64 2.92
C LEU A 670 44.57 -25.30 1.47
N CYS A 671 43.28 -25.28 1.11
CA CYS A 671 42.85 -24.80 -0.21
C CYS A 671 43.11 -23.30 -0.41
N PHE A 672 43.04 -22.47 0.63
CA PHE A 672 43.45 -21.05 0.56
C PHE A 672 44.97 -20.85 0.58
N ALA A 673 45.70 -21.65 1.34
CA ALA A 673 47.16 -21.52 1.50
C ALA A 673 47.95 -22.15 0.34
N SER A 674 47.35 -23.09 -0.39
CA SER A 674 47.93 -23.65 -1.61
C SER A 674 47.60 -22.79 -2.83
N ASN A 675 48.51 -22.74 -3.81
CA ASN A 675 48.28 -22.11 -5.12
C ASN A 675 47.29 -22.92 -6.00
N THR A 676 46.27 -23.53 -5.40
CA THR A 676 45.19 -24.24 -6.10
C THR A 676 44.01 -23.32 -6.42
N CYS A 677 43.79 -22.29 -5.60
CA CYS A 677 42.91 -21.18 -5.93
C CYS A 677 43.67 -20.17 -6.81
N ASP A 678 43.18 -19.93 -8.03
CA ASP A 678 43.74 -18.87 -8.89
C ASP A 678 43.43 -17.47 -8.35
N LYS A 679 42.27 -17.32 -7.69
CA LYS A 679 41.77 -16.07 -7.11
C LYS A 679 41.11 -16.33 -5.77
N VAL A 680 41.23 -15.35 -4.88
CA VAL A 680 40.54 -15.30 -3.59
C VAL A 680 39.88 -13.93 -3.47
N ILE A 681 38.62 -13.90 -3.02
CA ILE A 681 37.84 -12.68 -2.77
C ILE A 681 37.26 -12.76 -1.36
N GLU A 682 37.31 -11.64 -0.65
CA GLU A 682 36.68 -11.43 0.65
C GLU A 682 35.60 -10.34 0.53
N GLY A 683 34.55 -10.42 1.35
CA GLY A 683 33.48 -9.43 1.37
C GLY A 683 32.45 -9.68 2.46
N GLU A 684 31.50 -8.75 2.58
CA GLU A 684 30.41 -8.81 3.55
C GLU A 684 29.07 -8.52 2.85
N VAL A 685 28.00 -9.19 3.30
CA VAL A 685 26.63 -9.01 2.78
C VAL A 685 25.67 -8.87 3.95
N LEU A 686 25.01 -7.71 4.03
CA LEU A 686 23.90 -7.48 4.96
C LEU A 686 22.56 -7.81 4.28
N VAL A 687 21.78 -8.69 4.88
CA VAL A 687 20.40 -9.00 4.47
C VAL A 687 19.45 -8.44 5.53
N GLY A 688 18.58 -7.51 5.13
CA GLY A 688 17.59 -6.91 6.02
C GLY A 688 16.49 -7.86 6.48
N GLY A 689 15.81 -7.50 7.57
CA GLY A 689 14.65 -8.22 8.06
C GLY A 689 13.45 -8.17 7.10
N GLN A 690 12.43 -9.00 7.38
CA GLN A 690 11.23 -9.09 6.54
C GLN A 690 9.96 -9.30 7.36
N GLU A 691 8.98 -8.42 7.18
CA GLU A 691 7.67 -8.56 7.80
C GLU A 691 6.84 -9.69 7.17
N HIS A 692 6.12 -10.44 8.00
CA HIS A 692 5.24 -11.52 7.58
C HIS A 692 4.10 -10.98 6.71
N PHE A 693 3.46 -9.91 7.19
CA PHE A 693 2.36 -9.21 6.54
C PHE A 693 1.20 -10.14 6.13
N TYR A 694 0.84 -11.08 7.01
CA TYR A 694 -0.41 -11.84 6.88
C TYR A 694 -1.61 -10.90 6.88
N MET A 695 -2.62 -11.18 6.07
CA MET A 695 -3.69 -10.21 5.80
C MET A 695 -4.66 -10.06 6.97
N GLU A 696 -4.93 -11.15 7.70
CA GLU A 696 -5.59 -11.12 9.03
C GLU A 696 -4.52 -10.86 10.10
N PRO A 697 -4.57 -9.77 10.89
CA PRO A 697 -3.69 -9.56 12.05
C PRO A 697 -3.77 -10.68 13.11
N GLN A 698 -2.98 -10.56 14.17
CA GLN A 698 -3.13 -11.42 15.36
C GLN A 698 -4.50 -11.16 16.00
N CYS A 699 -5.23 -12.25 16.26
CA CYS A 699 -6.58 -12.20 16.82
C CYS A 699 -6.83 -13.42 17.71
N THR A 700 -7.44 -13.19 18.87
CA THR A 700 -7.87 -14.24 19.80
C THR A 700 -9.14 -13.83 20.54
N LEU A 701 -10.12 -14.74 20.58
CA LEU A 701 -11.28 -14.67 21.47
C LEU A 701 -11.11 -15.73 22.56
N VAL A 702 -11.10 -15.31 23.83
CA VAL A 702 -10.99 -16.19 25.00
C VAL A 702 -12.24 -16.05 25.88
N TRP A 703 -12.71 -17.15 26.48
CA TRP A 703 -13.76 -17.10 27.48
C TRP A 703 -13.61 -18.18 28.57
N PRO A 704 -13.95 -17.85 29.82
CA PRO A 704 -14.05 -18.82 30.90
C PRO A 704 -15.32 -19.67 30.78
N VAL A 705 -15.23 -20.91 31.24
CA VAL A 705 -16.30 -21.88 31.41
C VAL A 705 -16.30 -22.34 32.88
N ASP A 706 -17.45 -22.78 33.40
CA ASP A 706 -17.63 -23.25 34.79
C ASP A 706 -17.05 -22.30 35.84
N SER A 707 -17.45 -21.02 35.77
CA SER A 707 -17.00 -19.93 36.65
C SER A 707 -15.48 -19.65 36.64
N GLY A 708 -14.76 -20.09 35.59
CA GLY A 708 -13.31 -19.93 35.45
C GLY A 708 -12.50 -21.19 35.77
N ASN A 709 -13.15 -22.33 36.01
CA ASN A 709 -12.48 -23.64 36.13
C ASN A 709 -11.87 -24.09 34.79
N GLU A 710 -12.45 -23.65 33.67
CA GLU A 710 -12.01 -23.98 32.31
C GLU A 710 -11.87 -22.71 31.46
N ILE A 711 -10.97 -22.74 30.47
CA ILE A 711 -10.70 -21.63 29.55
C ILE A 711 -10.74 -22.14 28.12
N HIS A 712 -11.66 -21.60 27.33
CA HIS A 712 -11.78 -21.88 25.91
C HIS A 712 -11.31 -20.68 25.09
N MET A 713 -10.65 -20.93 23.96
CA MET A 713 -10.25 -19.87 23.04
C MET A 713 -10.37 -20.30 21.57
N ILE A 714 -10.64 -19.31 20.72
CA ILE A 714 -10.47 -19.37 19.28
C ILE A 714 -9.36 -18.39 18.92
N SER A 715 -8.32 -18.88 18.25
CA SER A 715 -7.07 -18.13 18.07
C SER A 715 -6.56 -18.26 16.64
N SER A 716 -6.02 -17.17 16.08
CA SER A 716 -5.38 -17.21 14.76
C SER A 716 -3.93 -17.65 14.95
N THR A 717 -3.72 -18.97 15.00
CA THR A 717 -2.42 -19.58 15.35
C THR A 717 -2.09 -20.78 14.47
N GLN A 718 -0.80 -20.98 14.18
CA GLN A 718 -0.29 -22.21 13.57
C GLN A 718 -0.05 -23.31 14.62
N ALA A 719 -0.01 -22.98 15.91
CA ALA A 719 0.30 -23.92 16.99
C ALA A 719 -0.72 -23.87 18.15
N PRO A 720 -1.91 -24.48 18.00
CA PRO A 720 -2.92 -24.54 19.06
C PRO A 720 -2.44 -25.24 20.35
N HIS A 721 -1.54 -26.22 20.22
CA HIS A 721 -0.95 -26.93 21.37
C HIS A 721 -0.10 -25.98 22.23
N THR A 722 0.68 -25.09 21.60
CA THR A 722 1.47 -24.06 22.29
C THR A 722 0.54 -23.08 23.01
N HIS A 723 -0.56 -22.68 22.37
CA HIS A 723 -1.56 -21.80 23.02
C HIS A 723 -2.18 -22.45 24.26
N GLN A 724 -2.56 -23.72 24.17
CA GLN A 724 -3.03 -24.50 25.33
C GLN A 724 -2.00 -24.53 26.46
N MET A 725 -0.75 -24.91 26.16
CA MET A 725 0.31 -25.06 27.18
C MET A 725 0.63 -23.76 27.92
N TYR A 726 0.62 -22.64 27.20
CA TYR A 726 1.05 -21.36 27.76
C TYR A 726 -0.06 -20.70 28.56
N VAL A 727 -1.30 -20.72 28.07
CA VAL A 727 -2.44 -20.23 28.83
C VAL A 727 -2.64 -21.06 30.12
N ALA A 728 -2.41 -22.36 30.06
CA ALA A 728 -2.38 -23.22 31.26
C ALA A 728 -1.30 -22.77 32.27
N ASN A 729 -0.05 -22.56 31.81
CA ASN A 729 1.06 -22.08 32.65
C ASN A 729 0.79 -20.70 33.29
N VAL A 730 0.28 -19.76 32.49
CA VAL A 730 0.02 -18.37 32.88
C VAL A 730 -1.16 -18.25 33.84
N LEU A 731 -2.14 -19.15 33.75
CA LEU A 731 -3.29 -19.19 34.67
C LEU A 731 -3.14 -20.18 35.84
N GLY A 732 -2.07 -20.98 35.88
CA GLY A 732 -1.90 -22.04 36.87
C GLY A 732 -2.90 -23.20 36.74
N LEU A 733 -3.46 -23.41 35.55
CA LEU A 733 -4.47 -24.44 35.28
C LEU A 733 -3.84 -25.73 34.69
N PRO A 734 -4.45 -26.92 34.92
CA PRO A 734 -4.09 -28.12 34.17
C PRO A 734 -4.32 -27.96 32.66
N LEU A 735 -3.50 -28.61 31.82
CA LEU A 735 -3.65 -28.58 30.35
C LEU A 735 -5.04 -29.01 29.88
N SER A 736 -5.65 -29.99 30.56
CA SER A 736 -7.00 -30.49 30.28
C SER A 736 -8.12 -29.46 30.53
N LYS A 737 -7.82 -28.36 31.23
CA LYS A 737 -8.75 -27.25 31.52
C LYS A 737 -8.61 -26.08 30.54
N VAL A 738 -7.75 -26.20 29.54
CA VAL A 738 -7.55 -25.18 28.50
C VAL A 738 -7.79 -25.78 27.11
N VAL A 739 -8.62 -25.13 26.30
CA VAL A 739 -8.99 -25.61 24.96
C VAL A 739 -8.75 -24.52 23.92
N CYS A 740 -7.81 -24.75 23.00
CA CYS A 740 -7.56 -23.85 21.86
C CYS A 740 -8.10 -24.44 20.56
N LYS A 741 -8.88 -23.65 19.81
CA LYS A 741 -9.43 -24.00 18.50
C LYS A 741 -8.92 -23.03 17.43
N THR A 742 -8.57 -23.57 16.26
CA THR A 742 -8.27 -22.79 15.05
C THR A 742 -9.01 -23.42 13.88
N LYS A 743 -9.84 -22.65 13.17
CA LYS A 743 -10.58 -23.14 11.99
C LYS A 743 -9.84 -22.89 10.68
N ARG A 744 -9.26 -21.70 10.55
CA ARG A 744 -8.46 -21.17 9.44
C ARG A 744 -7.68 -19.96 9.93
N ILE A 745 -6.68 -19.52 9.18
CA ILE A 745 -5.92 -18.28 9.43
C ILE A 745 -5.79 -17.49 8.11
N GLY A 746 -5.89 -16.16 8.17
CA GLY A 746 -5.73 -15.25 7.03
C GLY A 746 -4.27 -15.01 6.64
N GLY A 747 -3.48 -16.09 6.56
CA GLY A 747 -2.02 -16.09 6.49
C GLY A 747 -1.37 -16.19 7.86
N GLY A 748 -0.12 -16.68 7.90
CA GLY A 748 0.66 -16.85 9.12
C GLY A 748 2.18 -16.81 8.88
N PHE A 749 2.68 -17.56 7.90
CA PHE A 749 4.06 -17.48 7.39
C PHE A 749 5.17 -17.65 8.46
N GLY A 750 4.88 -18.33 9.57
CA GLY A 750 5.78 -18.47 10.74
C GLY A 750 5.48 -17.48 11.87
N GLY A 751 5.04 -16.26 11.53
CA GLY A 751 4.69 -15.22 12.50
C GLY A 751 3.48 -15.55 13.40
N LYS A 752 2.71 -16.61 13.07
CA LYS A 752 1.63 -17.14 13.91
C LYS A 752 1.95 -18.47 14.58
N GLU A 753 3.18 -18.96 14.47
CA GLU A 753 3.64 -20.20 15.11
C GLU A 753 3.88 -20.03 16.61
N THR A 754 4.75 -19.10 17.00
CA THR A 754 5.09 -18.86 18.41
C THR A 754 4.59 -17.49 18.90
N ARG A 755 4.72 -16.44 18.08
CA ARG A 755 4.48 -15.05 18.48
C ARG A 755 3.02 -14.73 18.78
N SER A 756 2.09 -15.49 18.20
CA SER A 756 0.65 -15.42 18.47
C SER A 756 0.27 -15.76 19.93
N VAL A 757 1.13 -16.50 20.66
CA VAL A 757 0.79 -17.02 22.00
C VAL A 757 0.69 -15.95 23.07
N ILE A 758 1.47 -14.88 22.96
CA ILE A 758 1.52 -13.83 24.00
C ILE A 758 0.19 -13.08 24.11
N PHE A 759 -0.48 -12.84 22.99
CA PHE A 759 -1.78 -12.15 22.95
C PHE A 759 -2.89 -13.04 23.52
N ALA A 760 -2.86 -14.34 23.22
CA ALA A 760 -3.77 -15.31 23.81
C ALA A 760 -3.56 -15.43 25.34
N ALA A 761 -2.31 -15.46 25.81
CA ALA A 761 -1.98 -15.44 27.23
C ALA A 761 -2.47 -14.16 27.94
N ALA A 762 -2.16 -12.98 27.38
CA ALA A 762 -2.58 -11.70 27.94
C ALA A 762 -4.11 -11.56 28.01
N ALA A 763 -4.83 -11.93 26.94
CA ALA A 763 -6.29 -11.94 26.92
C ALA A 763 -6.88 -12.96 27.91
N SER A 764 -6.21 -14.11 28.11
CA SER A 764 -6.64 -15.14 29.05
C SER A 764 -6.54 -14.71 30.51
N VAL A 765 -5.48 -13.96 30.90
CA VAL A 765 -5.37 -13.36 32.24
C VAL A 765 -6.56 -12.46 32.52
N ALA A 766 -6.86 -11.52 31.62
CA ALA A 766 -7.98 -10.62 31.80
C ALA A 766 -9.34 -11.35 31.82
N ALA A 767 -9.54 -12.34 30.94
CA ALA A 767 -10.77 -13.14 30.88
C ALA A 767 -10.99 -13.96 32.16
N TYR A 768 -9.92 -14.53 32.72
CA TYR A 768 -9.93 -15.28 33.97
C TYR A 768 -10.26 -14.37 35.17
N CYS A 769 -9.54 -13.26 35.32
CA CYS A 769 -9.73 -12.30 36.43
C CYS A 769 -11.12 -11.66 36.42
N LEU A 770 -11.66 -11.30 35.24
CA LEU A 770 -12.98 -10.68 35.11
C LEU A 770 -14.13 -11.70 35.06
N ARG A 771 -13.84 -12.99 34.93
CA ARG A 771 -14.82 -14.06 34.64
C ARG A 771 -15.74 -13.75 33.45
N ARG A 772 -15.18 -13.13 32.41
CA ARG A 772 -15.90 -12.67 31.21
C ARG A 772 -15.12 -13.02 29.93
N PRO A 773 -15.79 -13.18 28.78
CA PRO A 773 -15.09 -13.31 27.51
C PRO A 773 -14.29 -12.04 27.18
N VAL A 774 -13.12 -12.20 26.58
CA VAL A 774 -12.25 -11.11 26.11
C VAL A 774 -11.81 -11.41 24.67
N LYS A 775 -12.06 -10.47 23.75
CA LYS A 775 -11.56 -10.49 22.37
C LYS A 775 -10.43 -9.48 22.19
N ILE A 776 -9.28 -9.93 21.71
CA ILE A 776 -8.17 -9.07 21.27
C ILE A 776 -8.00 -9.19 19.75
N VAL A 777 -7.92 -8.04 19.10
CA VAL A 777 -7.63 -7.88 17.67
C VAL A 777 -6.56 -6.80 17.58
N LEU A 778 -5.44 -7.08 16.89
CA LEU A 778 -4.40 -6.06 16.73
C LEU A 778 -4.66 -5.20 15.50
N ASP A 779 -4.52 -3.89 15.67
CA ASP A 779 -4.34 -2.97 14.54
C ASP A 779 -2.97 -3.25 13.87
N ARG A 780 -2.84 -2.98 12.56
CA ARG A 780 -1.67 -3.41 11.74
C ARG A 780 -0.33 -2.87 12.25
N ASP A 781 -0.31 -1.65 12.74
CA ASP A 781 0.85 -0.98 13.33
C ASP A 781 1.28 -1.64 14.63
N VAL A 782 0.32 -1.99 15.50
CA VAL A 782 0.57 -2.77 16.73
C VAL A 782 1.07 -4.17 16.41
N ASP A 783 0.50 -4.83 15.39
CA ASP A 783 0.91 -6.15 14.93
C ASP A 783 2.41 -6.15 14.51
N MET A 784 2.77 -5.32 13.52
CA MET A 784 4.14 -5.19 13.01
C MET A 784 5.16 -4.78 14.08
N MET A 785 4.74 -3.99 15.08
CA MET A 785 5.62 -3.57 16.18
C MET A 785 5.89 -4.69 17.21
N THR A 786 4.96 -5.64 17.39
CA THR A 786 4.98 -6.60 18.51
C THR A 786 5.36 -8.02 18.10
N THR A 787 5.07 -8.42 16.87
CA THR A 787 5.22 -9.82 16.43
C THR A 787 6.65 -10.17 16.03
N GLY A 788 7.44 -9.18 15.61
CA GLY A 788 8.79 -9.41 15.08
C GLY A 788 8.76 -9.93 13.64
N GLN A 789 9.96 -10.09 13.08
CA GLN A 789 10.20 -10.26 11.64
C GLN A 789 11.11 -11.47 11.35
N ARG A 790 11.33 -11.78 10.08
CA ARG A 790 12.50 -12.56 9.66
C ARG A 790 13.77 -11.86 10.18
N HIS A 791 14.67 -12.64 10.78
CA HIS A 791 15.99 -12.17 11.20
C HIS A 791 16.74 -11.51 10.02
N GLY A 792 17.38 -10.38 10.29
CA GLY A 792 18.46 -9.88 9.44
C GLY A 792 19.73 -10.71 9.66
N PHE A 793 20.60 -10.74 8.67
CA PHE A 793 21.84 -11.52 8.68
C PHE A 793 23.02 -10.70 8.16
N LEU A 794 24.20 -10.87 8.76
CA LEU A 794 25.47 -10.30 8.31
C LEU A 794 26.40 -11.44 7.91
N GLY A 795 26.44 -11.75 6.61
CA GLY A 795 27.32 -12.79 6.08
C GLY A 795 28.71 -12.24 5.74
N LYS A 796 29.76 -12.68 6.41
CA LYS A 796 31.16 -12.39 6.05
C LYS A 796 31.74 -13.59 5.33
N TYR A 797 32.24 -13.40 4.11
CA TYR A 797 32.69 -14.51 3.27
C TYR A 797 34.11 -14.32 2.76
N LYS A 798 34.80 -15.45 2.61
CA LYS A 798 36.06 -15.60 1.89
C LYS A 798 35.90 -16.75 0.93
N VAL A 799 36.09 -16.52 -0.37
CA VAL A 799 35.87 -17.52 -1.42
C VAL A 799 37.09 -17.65 -2.32
N GLY A 800 37.53 -18.90 -2.53
CA GLY A 800 38.69 -19.27 -3.33
C GLY A 800 38.26 -20.10 -4.52
N PHE A 801 38.64 -19.68 -5.72
CA PHE A 801 38.16 -20.26 -6.97
C PHE A 801 39.20 -20.20 -8.10
N THR A 802 39.00 -21.04 -9.11
CA THR A 802 39.82 -21.11 -10.32
C THR A 802 39.35 -20.10 -11.38
N ASN A 803 40.17 -19.85 -12.41
CA ASN A 803 39.84 -18.94 -13.50
C ASN A 803 38.66 -19.39 -14.37
N ASP A 804 38.29 -20.68 -14.39
CA ASP A 804 37.06 -21.20 -14.99
C ASP A 804 35.82 -21.06 -14.07
N GLY A 805 35.98 -20.51 -12.87
CA GLY A 805 34.89 -20.19 -11.94
C GLY A 805 34.51 -21.31 -10.97
N LYS A 806 35.30 -22.40 -10.90
CA LYS A 806 35.07 -23.48 -9.94
C LYS A 806 35.51 -23.07 -8.54
N ILE A 807 34.57 -23.01 -7.61
CA ILE A 807 34.85 -22.78 -6.18
C ILE A 807 35.56 -24.01 -5.61
N LEU A 808 36.69 -23.77 -4.93
CA LEU A 808 37.49 -24.78 -4.24
C LEU A 808 37.43 -24.61 -2.71
N ALA A 809 37.37 -23.36 -2.24
CA ALA A 809 37.33 -23.01 -0.81
C ALA A 809 36.24 -21.96 -0.55
N LEU A 810 35.54 -22.11 0.58
CA LEU A 810 34.59 -21.13 1.08
C LEU A 810 34.65 -21.16 2.61
N ASP A 811 34.97 -20.01 3.20
CA ASP A 811 34.78 -19.72 4.61
C ASP A 811 33.68 -18.64 4.72
N LEU A 812 32.77 -18.80 5.68
CA LEU A 812 31.52 -18.05 5.76
C LEU A 812 31.01 -17.97 7.21
N GLU A 813 31.11 -16.78 7.79
CA GLU A 813 30.52 -16.40 9.09
C GLU A 813 29.14 -15.75 8.86
N ILE A 814 28.14 -16.07 9.69
CA ILE A 814 26.71 -15.66 9.54
C ILE A 814 26.11 -15.29 10.90
#